data_AF-A0A814X9A7-F1
#
_entry.id   AF-A0A814X9A7-F1
#
_cell.length_a   1.000
_cell.length_b   1.000
_cell.length_c   1.000
_cell.angle_alpha   90.00
_cell.angle_beta   90.00
_cell.angle_gamma   90.00
#
_symmetry.space_group_name_H-M   'P 1'
#
loop_
_entity.id
_entity.type
_entity.pdbx_description
1 polymer ?
#
loop_
_entity_poly.entity_id
_entity_poly.type
_entity_poly.pdbx_seq_one_letter_code
_entity_poly.pdbx_strand_id
1 'polypeptide(L)'
;MAPRTGKKARVSRSSRAGIIFPVARMHRYLKSAPLATNRVTKSAAVYLAAVAEYLVAELLELSGNAARDNRRTRIVPRHVFLAVATDEELNKLLRSCVIPEGGVLPSILSLKDPTKTGSNSNQSSFSSLQSTTAAAATTTKTATKGKATKRTTAKPALTKGGLGSFTVLGAPKSKAAALKGTAITTLSERVLNRGQKLTVVQGNIINITADAIVHPTNNSLSLGGEVGHALGAAGGRELKEALSEAAKTKSLAQTSDVTITDAPNLSATHLIHVNSPTWNAASQAECIADLDKAALNILNLAEEQGLTSVAIPSISSGNAGFPKQTAAQTILAALSKFFRQNATTKLQQVFFVLYDAESVNVYTTELQHNFHLYGHSTKKRYVLQLSPTHLSITTISNETDIRMVPIDDIYGCLCMKSVHKTNQCLITFYIYALRPSRGLSGILSSKRTFHRSKYIFAYGKYDNFDANQAEIIRWHRHVTDAIYLRRNLPIDIVTTKRDKRALVLVNPASGAGKAYRMIMEHVIGIWAEAEFNHQLLITEYAGHARDFVQSLDLNEWSGIVVASGDGLLYEVINGLLSRNDWQDTLKLPIGHLPCGSGNAFITSIVRHSKQRIADSMSQFLIQSAVLIATHQVLPFDMAVIDTCDGQRVFSLLSVEWAVIADVDCDNKERNADFGFLSFGLGGTRFTIEAIKRILRPRVYNGYIDYLPYEVTDDTVQSVQITPNTTTAQLHHHLLPLNEPIPIDSSTSKWRRIDGPFAYVLVTSKSALSKDTVSSPQSSLADGYLTLQFIRTRDSSRINLAKMFIGLDDGTHFDYDFVEWMPVRAFRIVPSETEGNLMVDGEKVAYGPLQGEVLPSIARCMGKQPRID
;
A
#
# COMPACT_ATOMS: atom_id res chain seq x y z
N MET A 1 -30.44 49.01 -53.26
CA MET A 1 -30.26 47.55 -53.31
C MET A 1 -29.01 47.23 -54.12
N ALA A 2 -28.01 46.61 -53.49
CA ALA A 2 -26.89 45.92 -54.14
C ALA A 2 -26.60 44.66 -53.28
N PRO A 3 -26.49 43.46 -53.87
CA PRO A 3 -26.35 42.23 -53.08
C PRO A 3 -24.95 42.14 -52.47
N ARG A 4 -24.87 42.03 -51.14
CA ARG A 4 -23.60 41.77 -50.44
C ARG A 4 -23.14 40.36 -50.81
N THR A 5 -21.99 40.31 -51.50
CA THR A 5 -21.22 39.11 -51.84
C THR A 5 -21.07 38.15 -50.67
N GLY A 6 -21.46 36.88 -50.87
CA GLY A 6 -21.34 35.81 -49.88
C GLY A 6 -19.89 35.56 -49.42
N LYS A 7 -19.67 35.52 -48.11
CA LYS A 7 -18.38 35.17 -47.51
C LYS A 7 -18.05 33.69 -47.78
N LYS A 8 -16.90 33.41 -48.40
CA LYS A 8 -16.37 32.04 -48.59
C LYS A 8 -16.30 31.30 -47.24
N ALA A 9 -16.70 30.02 -47.24
CA ALA A 9 -16.63 29.15 -46.07
C ALA A 9 -15.20 29.04 -45.53
N ARG A 10 -15.04 29.21 -44.22
CA ARG A 10 -13.74 29.27 -43.54
C ARG A 10 -13.22 27.85 -43.32
N VAL A 11 -12.36 27.36 -44.21
CA VAL A 11 -11.74 26.02 -44.08
C VAL A 11 -10.89 25.96 -42.80
N SER A 12 -11.08 24.91 -41.99
CA SER A 12 -10.34 24.74 -40.75
C SER A 12 -8.86 24.48 -41.02
N ARG A 13 -8.00 24.81 -40.04
CA ARG A 13 -6.55 24.59 -40.16
C ARG A 13 -6.19 23.10 -40.26
N SER A 14 -6.95 22.24 -39.58
CA SER A 14 -6.82 20.77 -39.68
C SER A 14 -7.18 20.28 -41.09
N SER A 15 -8.32 20.72 -41.64
CA SER A 15 -8.76 20.36 -42.99
C SER A 15 -7.79 20.85 -44.08
N ARG A 16 -7.19 22.04 -43.90
CA ARG A 16 -6.13 22.53 -44.80
C ARG A 16 -4.83 21.74 -44.70
N ALA A 17 -4.51 21.18 -43.54
CA ALA A 17 -3.31 20.39 -43.31
C ALA A 17 -3.52 18.89 -43.57
N GLY A 18 -4.74 18.45 -43.90
CA GLY A 18 -5.05 17.05 -44.19
C GLY A 18 -5.00 16.12 -42.97
N ILE A 19 -5.11 16.66 -41.75
CA ILE A 19 -5.04 15.87 -40.50
C ILE A 19 -6.35 15.94 -39.74
N ILE A 20 -6.70 14.84 -39.06
CA ILE A 20 -7.90 14.69 -38.25
C ILE A 20 -7.79 15.48 -36.95
N PHE A 21 -6.60 15.51 -36.34
CA PHE A 21 -6.36 16.10 -35.03
C PHE A 21 -6.50 17.64 -35.04
N PRO A 22 -7.02 18.25 -33.95
CA PRO A 22 -7.38 19.68 -33.94
C PRO A 22 -6.15 20.61 -33.79
N VAL A 23 -5.60 21.07 -34.91
CA VAL A 23 -4.45 22.02 -34.98
C VAL A 23 -4.67 23.27 -34.14
N ALA A 24 -5.90 23.81 -34.15
CA ALA A 24 -6.23 25.02 -33.42
C ALA A 24 -6.12 24.82 -31.89
N ARG A 25 -6.47 23.62 -31.40
CA ARG A 25 -6.41 23.25 -29.98
C ARG A 25 -4.96 23.03 -29.55
N MET A 26 -4.17 22.31 -30.37
CA MET A 26 -2.73 22.12 -30.13
C MET A 26 -1.98 23.46 -30.07
N HIS A 27 -2.30 24.39 -30.98
CA HIS A 27 -1.70 25.72 -30.96
C HIS A 27 -2.03 26.53 -29.69
N ARG A 28 -3.20 26.31 -29.08
CA ARG A 28 -3.57 26.97 -27.81
C ARG A 28 -2.79 26.37 -26.65
N TYR A 29 -2.65 25.05 -26.59
CA TYR A 29 -1.89 24.37 -25.53
C TYR A 29 -0.40 24.69 -25.58
N LEU A 30 0.17 24.76 -26.78
CA LEU A 30 1.57 25.19 -26.95
C LEU A 30 1.81 26.61 -26.45
N LYS A 31 0.81 27.49 -26.54
CA LYS A 31 0.90 28.86 -26.01
C LYS A 31 0.70 28.96 -24.50
N SER A 32 -0.03 28.03 -23.89
CA SER A 32 -0.32 28.03 -22.45
C SER A 32 0.69 27.19 -21.64
N ALA A 33 1.60 26.47 -22.28
CA ALA A 33 2.58 25.65 -21.60
C ALA A 33 3.65 26.53 -20.90
N PRO A 34 4.07 26.21 -19.67
CA PRO A 34 5.06 26.99 -18.91
C PRO A 34 6.46 27.06 -19.56
N LEU A 35 6.70 26.28 -20.62
CA LEU A 35 7.90 26.33 -21.47
C LEU A 35 7.83 27.41 -22.58
N ALA A 36 6.72 28.13 -22.71
CA ALA A 36 6.50 29.11 -23.77
C ALA A 36 7.18 30.47 -23.49
N THR A 37 8.49 30.48 -23.26
CA THR A 37 9.29 31.71 -23.27
C THR A 37 9.51 32.25 -24.69
N ASN A 38 9.25 31.42 -25.72
CA ASN A 38 9.48 31.73 -27.14
C ASN A 38 8.18 31.80 -27.97
N ARG A 39 8.24 32.50 -29.12
CA ARG A 39 7.11 32.65 -30.05
C ARG A 39 6.73 31.32 -30.71
N VAL A 40 5.52 30.82 -30.43
CA VAL A 40 4.96 29.61 -31.07
C VAL A 40 4.44 29.92 -32.48
N THR A 41 4.95 29.22 -33.49
CA THR A 41 4.49 29.34 -34.89
C THR A 41 3.28 28.44 -35.17
N LYS A 42 2.51 28.78 -36.22
CA LYS A 42 1.38 27.96 -36.67
C LYS A 42 1.84 26.58 -37.16
N SER A 43 3.02 26.50 -37.78
CA SER A 43 3.60 25.25 -38.29
C SER A 43 3.96 24.29 -37.15
N ALA A 44 4.43 24.77 -36.01
CA ALA A 44 4.70 23.94 -34.84
C ALA A 44 3.43 23.20 -34.35
N ALA A 45 2.27 23.86 -34.39
CA ALA A 45 1.00 23.24 -34.02
C ALA A 45 0.47 22.24 -35.05
N VAL A 46 0.78 22.43 -36.34
CA VAL A 46 0.48 21.45 -37.39
C VAL A 46 1.37 20.23 -37.21
N TYR A 47 2.67 20.43 -36.99
CA TYR A 47 3.64 19.36 -36.76
C TYR A 47 3.26 18.51 -35.55
N LEU A 48 2.98 19.13 -34.39
CA LEU A 48 2.60 18.39 -33.19
C LEU A 48 1.29 17.62 -33.37
N ALA A 49 0.30 18.21 -34.06
CA ALA A 49 -0.95 17.51 -34.35
C ALA A 49 -0.73 16.31 -35.27
N ALA A 50 0.15 16.43 -36.28
CA ALA A 50 0.49 15.33 -37.18
C ALA A 50 1.26 14.20 -36.46
N VAL A 51 2.23 14.55 -35.60
CA VAL A 51 2.98 13.56 -34.79
C VAL A 51 2.04 12.83 -33.83
N ALA A 52 1.15 13.55 -33.15
CA ALA A 52 0.18 12.93 -32.24
C ALA A 52 -0.79 12.00 -33.00
N GLU A 53 -1.22 12.38 -34.20
CA GLU A 53 -2.07 11.55 -35.05
C GLU A 53 -1.35 10.28 -35.51
N TYR A 54 -0.08 10.39 -35.91
CA TYR A 54 0.76 9.25 -36.28
C TYR A 54 0.94 8.27 -35.11
N LEU A 55 1.29 8.77 -33.92
CA LEU A 55 1.48 7.93 -32.73
C LEU A 55 0.19 7.22 -32.31
N VAL A 56 -0.97 7.88 -32.44
CA VAL A 56 -2.26 7.26 -32.14
C VAL A 56 -2.64 6.22 -33.18
N ALA A 57 -2.33 6.45 -34.47
CA ALA A 57 -2.55 5.46 -35.52
C ALA A 57 -1.73 4.18 -35.27
N GLU A 58 -0.43 4.32 -34.99
CA GLU A 58 0.47 3.19 -34.69
C GLU A 58 -0.01 2.41 -33.46
N LEU A 59 -0.35 3.12 -32.37
CA LEU A 59 -0.86 2.50 -31.16
C LEU A 59 -2.16 1.71 -31.42
N LEU A 60 -3.07 2.25 -32.23
CA LEU A 60 -4.32 1.60 -32.58
C LEU A 60 -4.12 0.38 -33.50
N GLU A 61 -3.16 0.43 -34.41
CA GLU A 61 -2.79 -0.71 -35.26
C GLU A 61 -2.26 -1.87 -34.42
N LEU A 62 -1.29 -1.60 -33.54
CA LEU A 62 -0.72 -2.60 -32.63
C LEU A 62 -1.77 -3.14 -31.64
N SER A 63 -2.62 -2.27 -31.11
CA SER A 63 -3.74 -2.67 -30.24
C SER A 63 -4.78 -3.51 -31.00
N GLY A 64 -4.99 -3.24 -32.29
CA GLY A 64 -5.84 -4.03 -33.17
C GLY A 64 -5.28 -5.43 -33.42
N ASN A 65 -3.96 -5.54 -33.62
CA ASN A 65 -3.27 -6.82 -33.73
C ASN A 65 -3.38 -7.62 -32.42
N ALA A 66 -3.11 -7.00 -31.27
CA ALA A 66 -3.26 -7.63 -29.96
C ALA A 66 -4.71 -8.10 -29.69
N ALA A 67 -5.72 -7.34 -30.15
CA ALA A 67 -7.12 -7.75 -30.06
C ALA A 67 -7.42 -8.97 -30.94
N ARG A 68 -6.88 -9.01 -32.15
CA ARG A 68 -7.01 -10.12 -33.09
C ARG A 68 -6.37 -11.40 -32.57
N ASP A 69 -5.19 -11.29 -31.97
CA ASP A 69 -4.47 -12.42 -31.37
C ASP A 69 -5.26 -13.03 -30.21
N ASN A 70 -5.95 -12.18 -29.44
CA ASN A 70 -6.88 -12.60 -28.40
C ASN A 70 -8.27 -13.01 -28.91
N ARG A 71 -8.44 -13.17 -30.24
CA ARG A 71 -9.70 -13.53 -30.92
C ARG A 71 -10.88 -12.60 -30.57
N ARG A 72 -10.60 -11.33 -30.32
CA ARG A 72 -11.61 -10.29 -30.07
C ARG A 72 -11.70 -9.36 -31.26
N THR A 73 -12.92 -8.92 -31.57
CA THR A 73 -13.20 -7.93 -32.64
C THR A 73 -13.22 -6.49 -32.12
N ARG A 74 -13.10 -6.31 -30.80
CA ARG A 74 -13.10 -5.01 -30.11
C ARG A 74 -11.78 -4.80 -29.37
N ILE A 75 -11.19 -3.63 -29.54
CA ILE A 75 -10.04 -3.18 -28.76
C ILE A 75 -10.54 -2.80 -27.35
N VAL A 76 -9.92 -3.38 -26.32
CA VAL A 76 -10.17 -3.06 -24.89
C VAL A 76 -8.84 -2.60 -24.27
N PRO A 77 -8.84 -1.95 -23.08
CA PRO A 77 -7.61 -1.37 -22.53
C PRO A 77 -6.45 -2.37 -22.34
N ARG A 78 -6.76 -3.65 -22.09
CA ARG A 78 -5.77 -4.76 -22.12
C ARG A 78 -5.00 -4.86 -23.44
N HIS A 79 -5.65 -4.67 -24.58
CA HIS A 79 -4.99 -4.74 -25.89
C HIS A 79 -4.06 -3.55 -26.11
N VAL A 80 -4.44 -2.37 -25.61
CA VAL A 80 -3.59 -1.18 -25.62
C VAL A 80 -2.38 -1.38 -24.72
N PHE A 81 -2.57 -1.94 -23.52
CA PHE A 81 -1.48 -2.27 -22.62
C PHE A 81 -0.52 -3.31 -23.20
N LEU A 82 -1.04 -4.37 -23.79
CA LEU A 82 -0.20 -5.38 -24.45
C LEU A 82 0.59 -4.77 -25.59
N ALA A 83 -0.05 -3.99 -26.47
CA ALA A 83 0.61 -3.29 -27.57
C ALA A 83 1.75 -2.38 -27.10
N VAL A 84 1.51 -1.57 -26.05
CA VAL A 84 2.53 -0.70 -25.47
C VAL A 84 3.65 -1.51 -24.82
N ALA A 85 3.32 -2.59 -24.10
CA ALA A 85 4.32 -3.35 -23.35
C ALA A 85 5.17 -4.27 -24.24
N THR A 86 4.66 -4.65 -25.42
CA THR A 86 5.40 -5.42 -26.43
C THR A 86 6.27 -4.57 -27.35
N ASP A 87 5.98 -3.28 -27.45
CA ASP A 87 6.73 -2.35 -28.29
C ASP A 87 7.69 -1.50 -27.45
N GLU A 88 9.00 -1.59 -27.72
CA GLU A 88 10.03 -0.96 -26.88
C GLU A 88 9.94 0.58 -26.89
N GLU A 89 9.62 1.17 -28.04
CA GLU A 89 9.56 2.62 -28.21
C GLU A 89 8.32 3.22 -27.53
N LEU A 90 7.15 2.59 -27.70
CA LEU A 90 5.92 2.98 -27.03
C LEU A 90 5.99 2.72 -25.53
N ASN A 91 6.57 1.61 -25.08
CA ASN A 91 6.77 1.35 -23.65
C ASN A 91 7.67 2.41 -23.01
N LYS A 92 8.71 2.85 -23.72
CA LYS A 92 9.59 3.93 -23.25
C LYS A 92 8.89 5.28 -23.24
N LEU A 93 8.12 5.60 -24.28
CA LEU A 93 7.36 6.84 -24.40
C LEU A 93 6.26 6.95 -23.33
N LEU A 94 5.59 5.84 -23.01
CA LEU A 94 4.44 5.76 -22.11
C LEU A 94 4.79 5.13 -20.75
N ARG A 95 6.08 5.01 -20.40
CA ARG A 95 6.56 4.36 -19.15
C ARG A 95 5.92 4.93 -17.88
N SER A 96 5.57 6.21 -17.89
CA SER A 96 4.94 6.92 -16.76
C SER A 96 3.42 7.06 -16.90
N CYS A 97 2.83 6.48 -17.95
CA CYS A 97 1.40 6.49 -18.19
C CYS A 97 0.78 5.19 -17.68
N VAL A 98 -0.29 5.32 -16.90
CA VAL A 98 -1.09 4.16 -16.46
C VAL A 98 -2.21 3.94 -17.47
N ILE A 99 -2.30 2.73 -18.01
CA ILE A 99 -3.42 2.29 -18.85
C ILE A 99 -4.41 1.55 -17.93
N PRO A 100 -5.49 2.21 -17.47
CA PRO A 100 -6.48 1.56 -16.59
C PRO A 100 -7.11 0.37 -17.30
N GLU A 101 -7.42 -0.70 -16.56
CA GLU A 101 -7.92 -1.99 -17.10
C GLU A 101 -6.94 -2.72 -18.06
N GLY A 102 -5.68 -2.26 -18.12
CA GLY A 102 -4.61 -2.87 -18.92
C GLY A 102 -4.08 -4.20 -18.37
N GLY A 103 -4.29 -4.49 -17.08
CA GLY A 103 -3.71 -5.64 -16.37
C GLY A 103 -2.17 -5.61 -16.31
N VAL A 104 -1.54 -6.71 -15.88
CA VAL A 104 -0.07 -6.89 -15.88
C VAL A 104 0.37 -7.89 -16.94
N LEU A 105 1.58 -7.75 -17.49
CA LEU A 105 2.12 -8.75 -18.42
C LEU A 105 2.27 -10.08 -17.66
N PRO A 106 1.81 -11.22 -18.22
CA PRO A 106 2.03 -12.52 -17.60
C PRO A 106 3.54 -12.76 -17.52
N SER A 107 4.09 -12.80 -16.32
CA SER A 107 5.46 -13.27 -16.11
C SER A 107 5.41 -14.79 -16.04
N ILE A 108 5.78 -15.47 -17.12
CA ILE A 108 6.04 -16.91 -17.06
C ILE A 108 7.34 -17.08 -16.27
N LEU A 109 7.24 -17.23 -14.95
CA LEU A 109 8.27 -17.92 -14.20
C LEU A 109 8.26 -19.36 -14.73
N SER A 110 9.30 -19.75 -15.47
CA SER A 110 9.57 -21.17 -15.75
C SER A 110 9.75 -21.90 -14.43
N LEU A 111 8.66 -22.46 -13.91
CA LEU A 111 8.68 -23.51 -12.91
C LEU A 111 9.51 -24.66 -13.49
N LYS A 112 10.72 -24.83 -12.97
CA LYS A 112 11.44 -26.11 -13.11
C LYS A 112 10.63 -27.13 -12.31
N ASP A 113 10.03 -28.09 -12.99
CA ASP A 113 9.39 -29.24 -12.37
C ASP A 113 10.37 -29.94 -11.40
N PRO A 114 10.00 -30.19 -10.14
CA PRO A 114 10.84 -30.88 -9.19
C PRO A 114 10.67 -32.40 -9.35
N THR A 115 11.04 -32.95 -10.51
CA THR A 115 11.25 -34.41 -10.64
C THR A 115 12.40 -34.72 -11.59
N LYS A 116 13.63 -34.74 -11.07
CA LYS A 116 14.71 -35.68 -11.43
C LYS A 116 15.98 -35.35 -10.64
N THR A 117 16.34 -36.27 -9.75
CA THR A 117 17.65 -36.39 -9.10
C THR A 117 18.69 -36.94 -10.09
N GLY A 118 19.95 -36.46 -10.00
CA GLY A 118 21.14 -37.22 -10.44
C GLY A 118 22.13 -36.56 -11.42
N SER A 119 23.29 -36.19 -10.86
CA SER A 119 24.68 -36.20 -11.40
C SER A 119 25.18 -35.28 -12.54
N ASN A 120 26.22 -34.50 -12.17
CA ASN A 120 27.48 -34.13 -12.83
C ASN A 120 27.59 -33.26 -14.11
N SER A 121 28.22 -32.09 -13.87
CA SER A 121 29.32 -31.41 -14.57
C SER A 121 29.22 -30.90 -16.01
N ASN A 122 29.72 -29.65 -16.15
CA ASN A 122 30.40 -28.98 -17.27
C ASN A 122 29.67 -27.89 -18.09
N GLN A 123 30.47 -26.85 -18.32
CA GLN A 123 30.26 -25.59 -19.04
C GLN A 123 29.77 -25.78 -20.49
N SER A 124 28.94 -24.86 -20.98
CA SER A 124 29.23 -23.94 -22.11
C SER A 124 27.96 -23.48 -22.86
N SER A 125 28.05 -22.23 -23.31
CA SER A 125 27.26 -21.49 -24.31
C SER A 125 26.69 -22.29 -25.49
N PHE A 126 25.47 -22.00 -25.95
CA PHE A 126 25.16 -21.33 -27.24
C PHE A 126 23.64 -21.28 -27.55
N SER A 127 23.35 -20.49 -28.58
CA SER A 127 22.11 -19.93 -29.10
C SER A 127 21.09 -20.87 -29.77
N SER A 128 19.91 -20.28 -30.02
CA SER A 128 18.99 -20.43 -31.17
C SER A 128 18.22 -21.74 -31.37
N LEU A 129 16.90 -21.60 -31.62
CA LEU A 129 16.07 -22.26 -32.67
C LEU A 129 14.59 -22.08 -32.26
N GLN A 130 13.82 -21.18 -32.89
CA GLN A 130 13.00 -21.39 -34.10
C GLN A 130 12.22 -22.72 -34.15
N SER A 131 10.89 -22.54 -34.12
CA SER A 131 9.81 -23.31 -34.78
C SER A 131 10.13 -24.73 -35.27
N THR A 132 9.35 -25.71 -34.79
CA THR A 132 8.80 -26.74 -35.68
C THR A 132 7.47 -27.28 -35.16
N THR A 133 6.58 -27.43 -36.14
CA THR A 133 5.33 -28.20 -36.18
C THR A 133 5.51 -29.67 -35.78
N ALA A 134 4.50 -30.26 -35.13
CA ALA A 134 4.15 -31.66 -35.35
C ALA A 134 2.68 -31.93 -35.02
N ALA A 135 2.01 -32.64 -35.93
CA ALA A 135 0.63 -33.08 -35.87
C ALA A 135 0.55 -34.62 -35.74
N ALA A 136 -0.68 -35.09 -35.49
CA ALA A 136 -1.23 -36.45 -35.59
C ALA A 136 -1.27 -37.26 -34.27
N ALA A 137 -2.34 -38.01 -33.93
CA ALA A 137 -3.31 -38.65 -34.81
C ALA A 137 -4.64 -39.07 -34.10
N THR A 138 -5.73 -39.08 -34.91
CA THR A 138 -6.87 -40.05 -34.98
C THR A 138 -7.89 -40.04 -33.81
N THR A 139 -9.24 -39.95 -33.99
CA THR A 139 -10.11 -40.80 -34.83
C THR A 139 -11.50 -40.16 -35.14
N THR A 140 -11.88 -40.13 -36.42
CA THR A 140 -13.21 -40.37 -37.05
C THR A 140 -14.52 -39.69 -36.57
N LYS A 141 -15.17 -38.93 -37.47
CA LYS A 141 -16.37 -39.39 -38.23
C LYS A 141 -16.79 -38.42 -39.37
N THR A 142 -16.79 -39.00 -40.57
CA THR A 142 -17.52 -38.78 -41.84
C THR A 142 -18.46 -37.58 -42.10
N ALA A 143 -18.35 -37.11 -43.35
CA ALA A 143 -19.00 -36.00 -44.05
C ALA A 143 -20.48 -36.17 -44.44
N THR A 144 -21.14 -35.05 -44.78
CA THR A 144 -21.94 -34.95 -46.02
C THR A 144 -22.04 -33.53 -46.61
N LYS A 145 -22.15 -33.51 -47.94
CA LYS A 145 -22.05 -32.46 -48.98
C LYS A 145 -23.05 -31.30 -48.92
N GLY A 146 -22.66 -30.15 -49.49
CA GLY A 146 -23.61 -29.15 -50.03
C GLY A 146 -22.92 -27.96 -50.71
N LYS A 147 -23.19 -27.75 -52.00
CA LYS A 147 -22.49 -26.87 -52.96
C LYS A 147 -22.87 -25.38 -52.85
N ALA A 148 -21.92 -24.55 -53.27
CA ALA A 148 -21.96 -23.10 -53.48
C ALA A 148 -22.88 -22.62 -54.62
N THR A 149 -23.26 -21.33 -54.58
CA THR A 149 -23.27 -20.28 -55.65
C THR A 149 -24.15 -19.09 -55.17
N LYS A 150 -23.95 -17.79 -55.50
CA LYS A 150 -23.05 -17.04 -56.39
C LYS A 150 -23.18 -15.53 -56.08
N ARG A 151 -22.07 -14.79 -56.30
CA ARG A 151 -21.97 -13.43 -56.92
C ARG A 151 -22.56 -12.23 -56.16
N THR A 152 -22.00 -11.01 -56.18
CA THR A 152 -21.10 -10.23 -57.08
C THR A 152 -20.65 -9.00 -56.24
N THR A 153 -19.54 -8.27 -56.44
CA THR A 153 -18.87 -7.71 -57.62
C THR A 153 -17.44 -7.31 -57.25
N ALA A 154 -16.51 -7.39 -58.19
CA ALA A 154 -15.16 -6.86 -58.10
C ALA A 154 -14.91 -5.76 -59.16
N LYS A 155 -14.12 -4.74 -58.74
CA LYS A 155 -13.12 -3.94 -59.51
C LYS A 155 -13.62 -2.96 -60.60
N PRO A 156 -12.82 -1.98 -61.07
CA PRO A 156 -11.35 -1.72 -60.93
C PRO A 156 -11.01 -0.30 -60.39
N ALA A 157 -9.83 0.09 -59.87
CA ALA A 157 -8.40 -0.07 -60.16
C ALA A 157 -7.76 0.95 -61.15
N LEU A 158 -6.58 1.44 -60.73
CA LEU A 158 -5.44 2.06 -61.45
C LEU A 158 -5.36 3.61 -61.62
N THR A 159 -4.49 4.32 -60.87
CA THR A 159 -3.00 4.59 -61.01
C THR A 159 -2.73 5.93 -61.73
N LYS A 160 -1.63 6.70 -61.55
CA LYS A 160 -0.21 6.33 -61.41
C LYS A 160 0.68 7.58 -61.14
N GLY A 161 1.85 7.34 -60.53
CA GLY A 161 3.05 8.18 -60.46
C GLY A 161 3.73 7.96 -59.10
N GLY A 162 4.79 7.16 -58.89
CA GLY A 162 5.97 6.81 -59.72
C GLY A 162 7.06 7.86 -59.50
N LEU A 163 8.31 7.62 -59.06
CA LEU A 163 9.25 6.48 -58.90
C LEU A 163 10.10 6.78 -57.62
N GLY A 164 10.63 5.83 -56.82
CA GLY A 164 11.74 4.88 -57.07
C GLY A 164 13.10 5.61 -57.05
N SER A 165 14.18 5.32 -56.30
CA SER A 165 14.90 4.12 -55.85
C SER A 165 16.03 4.64 -54.89
N PHE A 166 16.53 3.94 -53.87
CA PHE A 166 17.78 3.15 -53.96
C PHE A 166 18.12 2.38 -52.68
N THR A 167 18.75 1.24 -52.91
CA THR A 167 19.26 0.24 -51.96
C THR A 167 20.69 0.54 -51.50
N VAL A 168 20.92 0.40 -50.19
CA VAL A 168 22.09 -0.06 -49.41
C VAL A 168 23.51 0.38 -49.83
N LEU A 169 24.25 0.98 -48.88
CA LEU A 169 25.70 0.78 -48.68
C LEU A 169 26.17 1.29 -47.30
N GLY A 170 26.79 0.40 -46.51
CA GLY A 170 27.95 0.69 -45.65
C GLY A 170 27.73 1.38 -44.29
N ALA A 171 28.08 0.69 -43.20
CA ALA A 171 28.41 1.34 -41.93
C ALA A 171 29.62 2.30 -42.09
N PRO A 172 29.64 3.43 -41.36
CA PRO A 172 30.88 3.77 -40.69
C PRO A 172 30.71 4.25 -39.23
N LYS A 173 31.81 4.02 -38.53
CA LYS A 173 32.20 4.35 -37.15
C LYS A 173 31.85 5.78 -36.69
N SER A 174 31.59 5.87 -35.38
CA SER A 174 31.90 6.96 -34.43
C SER A 174 31.96 8.41 -34.94
N LYS A 175 31.12 9.28 -34.35
CA LYS A 175 31.59 10.51 -33.70
C LYS A 175 30.49 11.09 -32.80
N ALA A 176 30.94 11.51 -31.62
CA ALA A 176 30.17 12.14 -30.57
C ALA A 176 29.52 13.47 -31.01
N ALA A 177 28.28 13.72 -30.56
CA ALA A 177 27.82 15.05 -30.15
C ALA A 177 26.49 14.96 -29.37
N ALA A 178 26.56 15.31 -28.08
CA ALA A 178 25.53 15.92 -27.22
C ALA A 178 24.24 15.13 -26.88
N LEU A 179 24.31 14.35 -25.80
CA LEU A 179 23.18 14.21 -24.86
C LEU A 179 23.23 15.37 -23.85
N LYS A 180 22.10 16.08 -23.65
CA LYS A 180 21.88 16.95 -22.49
C LYS A 180 20.62 16.50 -21.73
N GLY A 181 20.81 16.18 -20.44
CA GLY A 181 19.81 16.33 -19.39
C GLY A 181 19.12 15.07 -18.86
N THR A 182 19.80 14.22 -18.09
CA THR A 182 19.14 13.31 -17.13
C THR A 182 18.86 14.07 -15.82
N ALA A 183 17.59 14.12 -15.41
CA ALA A 183 17.15 14.83 -14.20
C ALA A 183 17.64 14.14 -12.92
N ILE A 184 18.09 14.95 -11.95
CA ILE A 184 18.41 14.53 -10.59
C ILE A 184 17.11 14.30 -9.81
N THR A 185 16.99 13.16 -9.13
CA THR A 185 15.85 12.88 -8.24
C THR A 185 16.33 12.83 -6.80
N THR A 186 15.84 13.75 -5.97
CA THR A 186 16.04 13.70 -4.51
C THR A 186 15.14 12.61 -3.93
N LEU A 187 15.74 11.64 -3.23
CA LEU A 187 15.01 10.47 -2.73
C LEU A 187 14.80 10.50 -1.22
N SER A 188 15.71 11.12 -0.47
CA SER A 188 15.62 11.25 0.98
C SER A 188 16.38 12.50 1.44
N GLU A 189 15.82 13.23 2.40
CA GLU A 189 16.49 14.37 3.05
C GLU A 189 16.30 14.24 4.55
N ARG A 190 17.40 14.44 5.30
CA ARG A 190 17.39 14.53 6.76
C ARG A 190 17.98 15.86 7.19
N VAL A 191 17.16 16.63 7.91
CA VAL A 191 17.58 17.88 8.55
C VAL A 191 18.05 17.57 9.97
N LEU A 192 19.28 17.97 10.32
CA LEU A 192 19.83 17.87 11.66
C LEU A 192 19.30 19.01 12.55
N ASN A 193 19.45 18.87 13.88
CA ASN A 193 18.87 19.80 14.86
C ASN A 193 19.28 21.28 14.69
N ARG A 194 20.36 21.55 13.95
CA ARG A 194 20.87 22.91 13.69
C ARG A 194 20.68 23.36 12.23
N GLY A 195 19.83 22.67 11.47
CA GLY A 195 19.44 23.06 10.11
C GLY A 195 20.29 22.46 9.00
N GLN A 196 21.37 21.74 9.30
CA GLN A 196 22.19 21.07 8.28
C GLN A 196 21.39 19.96 7.61
N LYS A 197 21.59 19.79 6.31
CA LYS A 197 20.84 18.89 5.45
C LYS A 197 21.73 17.79 4.90
N LEU A 198 21.28 16.56 5.06
CA LEU A 198 21.87 15.37 4.49
C LEU A 198 20.89 14.82 3.45
N THR A 199 21.28 14.77 2.18
CA THR A 199 20.34 14.47 1.08
C THR A 199 20.85 13.32 0.23
N VAL A 200 20.06 12.26 0.09
CA VAL A 200 20.34 11.14 -0.82
C VAL A 200 19.75 11.46 -2.19
N VAL A 201 20.59 11.36 -3.21
CA VAL A 201 20.28 11.69 -4.59
C VAL A 201 20.65 10.51 -5.47
N GLN A 202 19.72 10.08 -6.34
CA GLN A 202 20.06 9.15 -7.40
C GLN A 202 20.39 9.89 -8.70
N GLY A 203 21.56 9.64 -9.27
CA GLY A 203 21.97 10.23 -10.54
C GLY A 203 23.48 10.24 -10.77
N ASN A 204 23.87 10.91 -11.86
CA ASN A 204 25.28 11.15 -12.16
C ASN A 204 25.79 12.35 -11.34
N ILE A 205 26.91 12.17 -10.63
CA ILE A 205 27.50 13.18 -9.75
C ILE A 205 27.87 14.48 -10.48
N ILE A 206 28.11 14.45 -11.79
CA ILE A 206 28.40 15.67 -12.57
C ILE A 206 27.19 16.62 -12.67
N ASN A 207 25.97 16.13 -12.45
CA ASN A 207 24.75 16.93 -12.59
C ASN A 207 24.42 17.70 -11.30
N ILE A 208 25.09 17.42 -10.17
CA ILE A 208 24.77 18.04 -8.88
C ILE A 208 25.40 19.44 -8.79
N THR A 209 24.66 20.38 -8.23
CA THR A 209 25.19 21.71 -7.89
C THR A 209 25.58 21.71 -6.42
N ALA A 210 26.87 21.70 -6.15
CA ALA A 210 27.48 21.79 -4.82
C ALA A 210 28.82 22.53 -4.93
N ASP A 211 29.35 23.10 -3.84
CA ASP A 211 30.61 23.85 -3.87
C ASP A 211 31.79 22.92 -4.18
N ALA A 212 31.77 21.69 -3.66
CA ALA A 212 32.73 20.66 -4.03
C ALA A 212 32.09 19.31 -4.38
N ILE A 213 32.71 18.61 -5.34
CA ILE A 213 32.46 17.20 -5.63
C ILE A 213 33.64 16.37 -5.11
N VAL A 214 33.36 15.27 -4.42
CA VAL A 214 34.38 14.32 -4.00
C VAL A 214 34.75 13.39 -5.15
N HIS A 215 36.05 13.29 -5.43
CA HIS A 215 36.66 12.39 -6.41
C HIS A 215 37.48 11.30 -5.67
N PRO A 216 36.90 10.09 -5.49
CA PRO A 216 37.64 8.92 -5.05
C PRO A 216 38.74 8.54 -6.06
N THR A 217 40.00 8.55 -5.62
CA THR A 217 41.18 8.30 -6.47
C THR A 217 42.25 7.51 -5.70
N ASN A 218 43.40 7.30 -6.32
CA ASN A 218 44.65 6.81 -5.72
C ASN A 218 45.67 7.96 -5.55
N ASN A 219 46.91 7.60 -5.18
CA ASN A 219 48.05 8.50 -4.98
C ASN A 219 48.45 9.37 -6.20
N SER A 220 47.97 9.03 -7.40
CA SER A 220 48.32 9.71 -8.66
C SER A 220 47.23 10.65 -9.20
N LEU A 221 46.16 10.89 -8.43
CA LEU A 221 44.99 11.68 -8.86
C LEU A 221 44.34 11.14 -10.16
N SER A 222 44.45 9.83 -10.41
CA SER A 222 43.91 9.21 -11.62
C SER A 222 42.40 9.38 -11.74
N LEU A 223 41.90 9.75 -12.93
CA LEU A 223 40.47 9.77 -13.28
C LEU A 223 39.92 8.36 -13.57
N GLY A 224 40.35 7.36 -12.80
CA GLY A 224 39.89 5.97 -12.91
C GLY A 224 38.57 5.74 -12.19
N GLY A 225 37.94 4.59 -12.46
CA GLY A 225 36.67 4.21 -11.86
C GLY A 225 35.48 5.02 -12.39
N GLU A 226 34.27 4.69 -11.93
CA GLU A 226 33.03 5.26 -12.47
C GLU A 226 32.94 6.79 -12.27
N VAL A 227 33.28 7.27 -11.07
CA VAL A 227 33.28 8.71 -10.75
C VAL A 227 34.36 9.44 -11.53
N GLY A 228 35.60 8.92 -11.56
CA GLY A 228 36.70 9.52 -12.31
C GLY A 228 36.42 9.59 -13.81
N HIS A 229 35.82 8.55 -14.40
CA HIS A 229 35.41 8.56 -15.80
C HIS A 229 34.32 9.59 -16.09
N ALA A 230 33.31 9.72 -15.22
CA ALA A 230 32.27 10.74 -15.37
C ALA A 230 32.84 12.16 -15.29
N LEU A 231 33.73 12.42 -14.32
CA LEU A 231 34.42 13.70 -14.16
C LEU A 231 35.31 14.02 -15.37
N GLY A 232 36.11 13.06 -15.82
CA GLY A 232 37.00 13.23 -16.98
C GLY A 232 36.26 13.45 -18.30
N ALA A 233 35.07 12.87 -18.45
CA ALA A 233 34.21 13.09 -19.61
C ALA A 233 33.56 14.48 -19.61
N ALA A 234 33.15 14.98 -18.44
CA ALA A 234 32.51 16.29 -18.30
C ALA A 234 33.52 17.45 -18.29
N GLY A 235 34.61 17.32 -17.52
CA GLY A 235 35.65 18.35 -17.38
C GLY A 235 36.57 18.51 -18.60
N GLY A 236 36.59 17.51 -19.49
CA GLY A 236 37.31 17.57 -20.75
C GLY A 236 38.84 17.65 -20.59
N ARG A 237 39.50 18.32 -21.54
CA ARG A 237 40.96 18.45 -21.58
C ARG A 237 41.50 19.32 -20.45
N GLU A 238 40.81 20.41 -20.13
CA GLU A 238 41.23 21.37 -19.11
C GLU A 238 41.31 20.74 -17.72
N LEU A 239 40.33 19.91 -17.35
CA LEU A 239 40.37 19.17 -16.09
C LEU A 239 41.55 18.19 -16.04
N LYS A 240 41.83 17.48 -17.14
CA LYS A 240 42.95 16.53 -17.20
C LYS A 240 44.30 17.21 -17.05
N GLU A 241 44.46 18.37 -17.68
CA GLU A 241 45.68 19.19 -17.57
C GLU A 241 45.84 19.75 -16.15
N ALA A 242 44.76 20.28 -15.55
CA ALA A 242 44.77 20.77 -14.16
C ALA A 242 45.14 19.67 -13.16
N LEU A 243 44.62 18.44 -13.34
CA LEU A 243 44.96 17.30 -12.48
C LEU A 243 46.38 16.80 -12.70
N SER A 244 46.88 16.78 -13.94
CA SER A 244 48.27 16.41 -14.22
C SER A 244 49.27 17.38 -13.59
N GLU A 245 48.93 18.67 -13.50
CA GLU A 245 49.78 19.67 -12.84
C GLU A 245 49.66 19.58 -11.31
N ALA A 246 48.44 19.38 -10.81
CA ALA A 246 48.21 19.15 -9.38
C ALA A 246 48.95 17.89 -8.88
N ALA A 247 49.03 16.83 -9.68
CA ALA A 247 49.74 15.60 -9.32
C ALA A 247 51.25 15.79 -9.12
N LYS A 248 51.86 16.86 -9.65
CA LYS A 248 53.28 17.20 -9.43
C LYS A 248 53.52 17.91 -8.10
N THR A 249 52.53 18.64 -7.60
CA THR A 249 52.66 19.56 -6.47
C THR A 249 51.92 19.09 -5.21
N LYS A 250 50.84 18.34 -5.37
CA LYS A 250 49.97 17.84 -4.29
C LYS A 250 50.10 16.33 -4.20
N SER A 251 50.71 15.82 -3.13
CA SER A 251 50.87 14.38 -2.90
C SER A 251 49.70 13.81 -2.08
N LEU A 252 49.08 12.74 -2.57
CA LEU A 252 48.19 11.87 -1.80
C LEU A 252 48.94 10.60 -1.37
N ALA A 253 49.98 10.78 -0.55
CA ALA A 253 50.97 9.73 -0.29
C ALA A 253 50.43 8.57 0.54
N GLN A 254 49.55 8.84 1.51
CA GLN A 254 48.95 7.84 2.39
C GLN A 254 47.48 7.58 2.04
N THR A 255 46.99 6.39 2.40
CA THR A 255 45.55 6.09 2.35
C THR A 255 44.80 7.09 3.22
N SER A 256 43.63 7.52 2.74
CA SER A 256 42.75 8.51 3.38
C SER A 256 43.25 9.96 3.33
N ASP A 257 44.39 10.24 2.70
CA ASP A 257 44.80 11.62 2.40
C ASP A 257 43.81 12.29 1.44
N VAL A 258 43.67 13.61 1.61
CA VAL A 258 42.79 14.43 0.79
C VAL A 258 43.51 15.65 0.25
N THR A 259 43.11 16.11 -0.92
CA THR A 259 43.57 17.39 -1.48
C THR A 259 42.46 18.02 -2.32
N ILE A 260 42.53 19.32 -2.58
CA ILE A 260 41.50 20.06 -3.31
C ILE A 260 42.09 20.72 -4.57
N THR A 261 41.38 20.70 -5.68
CA THR A 261 41.71 21.46 -6.90
C THR A 261 40.50 22.21 -7.42
N ASP A 262 40.73 23.10 -8.38
CA ASP A 262 39.64 23.69 -9.15
C ASP A 262 38.98 22.64 -10.05
N ALA A 263 37.72 22.88 -10.38
CA ALA A 263 36.85 21.96 -11.12
C ALA A 263 36.40 22.58 -12.47
N PRO A 264 37.31 22.81 -13.43
CA PRO A 264 36.95 23.45 -14.69
C PRO A 264 35.90 22.62 -15.44
N ASN A 265 34.93 23.32 -16.04
CA ASN A 265 33.81 22.77 -16.82
C ASN A 265 32.86 21.85 -16.03
N LEU A 266 32.89 21.89 -14.69
CA LEU A 266 31.92 21.20 -13.83
C LEU A 266 30.98 22.23 -13.17
N SER A 267 29.83 21.74 -12.67
CA SER A 267 28.89 22.57 -11.92
C SER A 267 29.34 22.92 -10.51
N ALA A 268 30.34 22.21 -9.98
CA ALA A 268 31.00 22.53 -8.72
C ALA A 268 32.22 23.42 -8.96
N THR A 269 32.59 24.25 -7.99
CA THR A 269 33.78 25.10 -8.09
C THR A 269 35.06 24.34 -7.75
N HIS A 270 34.96 23.33 -6.87
CA HIS A 270 36.10 22.55 -6.41
C HIS A 270 35.91 21.03 -6.55
N LEU A 271 37.03 20.32 -6.66
CA LEU A 271 37.12 18.87 -6.54
C LEU A 271 37.94 18.51 -5.30
N ILE A 272 37.35 17.73 -4.38
CA ILE A 272 38.07 17.14 -3.25
C ILE A 272 38.48 15.73 -3.64
N HIS A 273 39.78 15.54 -3.85
CA HIS A 273 40.38 14.26 -4.16
C HIS A 273 40.70 13.50 -2.89
N VAL A 274 40.34 12.21 -2.83
CA VAL A 274 40.61 11.36 -1.67
C VAL A 274 41.28 10.07 -2.11
N ASN A 275 42.42 9.74 -1.49
CA ASN A 275 43.08 8.45 -1.67
C ASN A 275 42.25 7.37 -0.97
N SER A 276 41.41 6.68 -1.73
CA SER A 276 40.34 5.85 -1.18
C SER A 276 40.86 4.47 -0.75
N PRO A 277 40.48 3.95 0.43
CA PRO A 277 40.89 2.62 0.85
C PRO A 277 40.28 1.54 -0.04
N THR A 278 41.00 0.44 -0.23
CA THR A 278 40.51 -0.75 -0.93
C THR A 278 40.10 -1.81 0.08
N TRP A 279 39.01 -2.53 -0.17
CA TRP A 279 38.53 -3.55 0.74
C TRP A 279 39.43 -4.78 0.75
N ASN A 280 39.81 -5.21 1.95
CA ASN A 280 40.47 -6.49 2.19
C ASN A 280 39.71 -7.27 3.27
N ALA A 281 39.19 -8.44 2.88
CA ALA A 281 38.42 -9.29 3.78
C ALA A 281 39.22 -9.82 4.98
N ALA A 282 40.55 -9.87 4.89
CA ALA A 282 41.44 -10.30 5.97
C ALA A 282 41.72 -9.19 7.01
N SER A 283 41.59 -7.91 6.65
CA SER A 283 41.90 -6.75 7.50
C SER A 283 40.74 -5.74 7.55
N GLN A 284 39.54 -6.25 7.84
CA GLN A 284 38.29 -5.49 7.81
C GLN A 284 38.30 -4.26 8.74
N ALA A 285 38.86 -4.41 9.96
CA ALA A 285 38.89 -3.33 10.94
C ALA A 285 39.74 -2.14 10.49
N GLU A 286 40.90 -2.41 9.86
CA GLU A 286 41.77 -1.39 9.30
C GLU A 286 41.11 -0.69 8.11
N CYS A 287 40.49 -1.45 7.20
CA CYS A 287 39.76 -0.89 6.06
C CYS A 287 38.64 0.07 6.50
N ILE A 288 37.90 -0.29 7.56
CA ILE A 288 36.84 0.54 8.14
C ILE A 288 37.42 1.79 8.80
N ALA A 289 38.53 1.67 9.52
CA ALA A 289 39.21 2.81 10.15
C ALA A 289 39.74 3.80 9.10
N ASP A 290 40.33 3.30 8.01
CA ASP A 290 40.80 4.14 6.90
C ASP A 290 39.65 4.86 6.22
N LEU A 291 38.50 4.20 6.00
CA LEU A 291 37.33 4.83 5.40
C LEU A 291 36.71 5.90 6.33
N ASP A 292 36.66 5.67 7.64
CA ASP A 292 36.25 6.68 8.65
C ASP A 292 37.17 7.91 8.57
N LYS A 293 38.48 7.68 8.55
CA LYS A 293 39.50 8.73 8.43
C LYS A 293 39.35 9.50 7.11
N ALA A 294 39.13 8.82 6.00
CA ALA A 294 38.96 9.43 4.69
C ALA A 294 37.73 10.35 4.66
N ALA A 295 36.60 9.88 5.18
CA ALA A 295 35.37 10.67 5.28
C ALA A 295 35.55 11.91 6.18
N LEU A 296 36.22 11.78 7.33
CA LEU A 296 36.51 12.91 8.21
C LEU A 296 37.43 13.94 7.56
N ASN A 297 38.47 13.48 6.87
CA ASN A 297 39.43 14.35 6.18
C ASN A 297 38.75 15.18 5.08
N ILE A 298 37.83 14.59 4.31
CA ILE A 298 37.03 15.30 3.30
C ILE A 298 36.25 16.45 3.94
N LEU A 299 35.57 16.19 5.07
CA LEU A 299 34.72 17.17 5.74
C LEU A 299 35.54 18.29 6.39
N ASN A 300 36.68 17.94 7.01
CA ASN A 300 37.59 18.92 7.59
C ASN A 300 38.18 19.83 6.51
N LEU A 301 38.60 19.28 5.37
CA LEU A 301 39.10 20.09 4.26
C LEU A 301 38.01 21.02 3.69
N ALA A 302 36.77 20.54 3.59
CA ALA A 302 35.64 21.38 3.17
C ALA A 302 35.39 22.55 4.13
N GLU A 303 35.50 22.32 5.44
CA GLU A 303 35.38 23.36 6.46
C GLU A 303 36.53 24.37 6.42
N GLU A 304 37.78 23.90 6.26
CA GLU A 304 38.97 24.76 6.14
C GLU A 304 38.87 25.71 4.94
N GLN A 305 38.28 25.24 3.83
CA GLN A 305 38.02 26.04 2.64
C GLN A 305 36.72 26.85 2.71
N GLY A 306 35.99 26.75 3.83
CA GLY A 306 34.76 27.51 4.08
C GLY A 306 33.60 27.15 3.16
N LEU A 307 33.55 25.91 2.66
CA LEU A 307 32.51 25.44 1.76
C LEU A 307 31.17 25.26 2.50
N THR A 308 30.07 25.50 1.80
CA THR A 308 28.70 25.37 2.32
C THR A 308 28.02 24.08 1.88
N SER A 309 28.48 23.48 0.78
CA SER A 309 27.91 22.24 0.24
C SER A 309 28.94 21.29 -0.38
N VAL A 310 28.79 19.99 -0.12
CA VAL A 310 29.66 18.93 -0.67
C VAL A 310 28.85 17.76 -1.22
N ALA A 311 29.21 17.25 -2.39
CA ALA A 311 28.66 16.03 -2.98
C ALA A 311 29.62 14.84 -2.82
N ILE A 312 29.19 13.82 -2.10
CA ILE A 312 29.96 12.62 -1.74
C ILE A 312 29.35 11.41 -2.47
N PRO A 313 30.13 10.68 -3.30
CA PRO A 313 29.69 9.40 -3.86
C PRO A 313 29.78 8.28 -2.81
N SER A 314 29.37 7.06 -3.15
CA SER A 314 29.66 5.91 -2.29
C SER A 314 31.15 5.54 -2.39
N ILE A 315 31.97 6.11 -1.50
CA ILE A 315 33.42 5.93 -1.50
C ILE A 315 33.75 4.45 -1.28
N SER A 316 34.68 3.93 -2.07
CA SER A 316 35.22 2.56 -2.03
C SER A 316 34.25 1.39 -2.32
N SER A 317 32.94 1.61 -2.46
CA SER A 317 31.95 0.53 -2.65
C SER A 317 31.79 0.01 -4.09
N GLY A 318 32.40 0.70 -5.07
CA GLY A 318 32.49 0.25 -6.46
C GLY A 318 33.66 -0.72 -6.66
N ASN A 319 34.56 -0.42 -7.60
CA ASN A 319 35.70 -1.27 -7.95
C ASN A 319 36.66 -1.60 -6.79
N ALA A 320 36.62 -0.83 -5.71
CA ALA A 320 37.42 -1.08 -4.50
C ALA A 320 36.80 -2.13 -3.55
N GLY A 321 35.63 -2.67 -3.88
CA GLY A 321 35.08 -3.90 -3.28
C GLY A 321 34.51 -3.77 -1.87
N PHE A 322 34.35 -2.55 -1.33
CA PHE A 322 33.80 -2.36 0.01
C PHE A 322 32.31 -2.76 0.05
N PRO A 323 31.86 -3.57 1.02
CA PRO A 323 30.44 -3.87 1.17
C PRO A 323 29.62 -2.56 1.32
N LYS A 324 28.63 -2.35 0.45
CA LYS A 324 27.84 -1.12 0.37
C LYS A 324 27.24 -0.70 1.72
N GLN A 325 26.68 -1.68 2.45
CA GLN A 325 26.13 -1.45 3.79
C GLN A 325 27.20 -0.89 4.74
N THR A 326 28.35 -1.56 4.85
CA THR A 326 29.44 -1.15 5.75
C THR A 326 30.00 0.21 5.37
N ALA A 327 30.22 0.47 4.07
CA ALA A 327 30.70 1.77 3.59
C ALA A 327 29.75 2.92 3.97
N ALA A 328 28.44 2.74 3.75
CA ALA A 328 27.43 3.73 4.12
C ALA A 328 27.41 4.01 5.63
N GLN A 329 27.46 2.95 6.45
CA GLN A 329 27.49 3.07 7.91
C GLN A 329 28.71 3.84 8.39
N THR A 330 29.89 3.52 7.86
CA THR A 330 31.16 4.19 8.20
C THR A 330 31.13 5.68 7.83
N ILE A 331 30.72 6.01 6.61
CA ILE A 331 30.67 7.40 6.12
C ILE A 331 29.67 8.22 6.94
N LEU A 332 28.47 7.68 7.21
CA LEU A 332 27.46 8.37 8.02
C LEU A 332 27.88 8.53 9.49
N ALA A 333 28.63 7.57 10.04
CA ALA A 333 29.22 7.69 11.37
C ALA A 333 30.25 8.83 11.45
N ALA A 334 31.14 8.93 10.46
CA ALA A 334 32.12 10.00 10.32
C ALA A 334 31.46 11.39 10.23
N LEU A 335 30.43 11.53 9.39
CA LEU A 335 29.63 12.76 9.28
C LEU A 335 28.98 13.16 10.61
N SER A 336 28.38 12.21 11.31
CA SER A 336 27.79 12.44 12.63
C SER A 336 28.85 12.89 13.65
N LYS A 337 30.06 12.36 13.58
CA LYS A 337 31.20 12.78 14.42
C LYS A 337 31.66 14.21 14.06
N PHE A 338 31.81 14.52 12.78
CA PHE A 338 32.21 15.85 12.29
C PHE A 338 31.24 16.96 12.75
N PHE A 339 29.94 16.83 12.46
CA PHE A 339 28.95 17.87 12.81
C PHE A 339 28.78 18.07 14.33
N ARG A 340 29.17 17.08 15.14
CA ARG A 340 29.21 17.21 16.60
C ARG A 340 30.41 18.01 17.08
N GLN A 341 31.58 17.78 16.47
CA GLN A 341 32.82 18.47 16.84
C GLN A 341 32.83 19.91 16.32
N ASN A 342 32.28 20.13 15.13
CA ASN A 342 32.28 21.43 14.45
C ASN A 342 30.90 22.08 14.53
N ALA A 343 30.55 22.56 15.73
CA ALA A 343 29.23 23.11 16.04
C ALA A 343 28.84 24.34 15.21
N THR A 344 29.82 25.11 14.76
CA THR A 344 29.69 26.38 14.03
C THR A 344 30.13 26.26 12.57
N THR A 345 30.14 25.04 12.03
CA THR A 345 30.56 24.76 10.64
C THR A 345 29.76 25.56 9.61
N LYS A 346 30.44 25.99 8.55
CA LYS A 346 29.79 26.62 7.39
C LYS A 346 29.12 25.59 6.47
N LEU A 347 29.51 24.32 6.58
CA LEU A 347 28.94 23.23 5.80
C LEU A 347 27.47 22.99 6.19
N GLN A 348 26.53 23.42 5.34
CA GLN A 348 25.10 23.28 5.59
C GLN A 348 24.48 22.10 4.84
N GLN A 349 25.11 21.63 3.75
CA GLN A 349 24.50 20.66 2.85
C GLN A 349 25.50 19.56 2.44
N VAL A 350 25.11 18.30 2.62
CA VAL A 350 25.87 17.15 2.13
C VAL A 350 24.96 16.30 1.24
N PHE A 351 25.36 16.11 -0.01
CA PHE A 351 24.66 15.25 -0.97
C PHE A 351 25.35 13.89 -1.06
N PHE A 352 24.61 12.80 -0.86
CA PHE A 352 25.06 11.46 -1.23
C PHE A 352 24.57 11.16 -2.64
N VAL A 353 25.46 11.25 -3.63
CA VAL A 353 25.08 11.04 -5.03
C VAL A 353 25.43 9.61 -5.45
N LEU A 354 24.38 8.82 -5.68
CA LEU A 354 24.47 7.37 -5.84
C LEU A 354 23.92 6.98 -7.21
N TYR A 355 24.62 6.09 -7.91
CA TYR A 355 24.25 5.69 -9.26
C TYR A 355 23.25 4.53 -9.25
N ASP A 356 23.53 3.48 -8.49
CA ASP A 356 22.75 2.25 -8.44
C ASP A 356 21.67 2.24 -7.34
N ALA A 357 20.60 1.49 -7.58
CA ALA A 357 19.44 1.42 -6.68
C ALA A 357 19.75 0.76 -5.33
N GLU A 358 20.73 -0.15 -5.26
CA GLU A 358 21.11 -0.83 -4.03
C GLU A 358 21.78 0.15 -3.06
N SER A 359 22.78 0.90 -3.53
CA SER A 359 23.43 1.96 -2.73
C SER A 359 22.40 3.00 -2.27
N VAL A 360 21.49 3.40 -3.15
CA VAL A 360 20.39 4.32 -2.82
C VAL A 360 19.54 3.81 -1.68
N ASN A 361 19.11 2.54 -1.73
CA ASN A 361 18.31 1.93 -0.68
C ASN A 361 19.09 1.88 0.63
N VAL A 362 20.35 1.44 0.60
CA VAL A 362 21.23 1.37 1.78
C VAL A 362 21.36 2.74 2.45
N TYR A 363 21.75 3.77 1.70
CA TYR A 363 21.92 5.12 2.27
C TYR A 363 20.59 5.71 2.74
N THR A 364 19.49 5.45 2.04
CA THR A 364 18.15 5.92 2.44
C THR A 364 17.75 5.28 3.77
N THR A 365 17.89 3.96 3.89
CA THR A 365 17.59 3.22 5.12
C THR A 365 18.48 3.67 6.27
N GLU A 366 19.79 3.75 6.05
CA GLU A 366 20.75 4.18 7.07
C GLU A 366 20.49 5.62 7.53
N LEU A 367 20.26 6.54 6.58
CA LEU A 367 20.00 7.93 6.88
C LEU A 367 18.67 8.13 7.62
N GLN A 368 17.59 7.43 7.25
CA GLN A 368 16.27 7.59 7.87
C GLN A 368 16.17 6.86 9.21
N HIS A 369 16.54 5.57 9.24
CA HIS A 369 16.24 4.68 10.37
C HIS A 369 17.37 4.55 11.39
N ASN A 370 18.63 4.73 10.97
CA ASN A 370 19.80 4.39 11.78
C ASN A 370 20.69 5.60 12.11
N PHE A 371 20.56 6.75 11.43
CA PHE A 371 21.52 7.85 11.60
C PHE A 371 21.64 8.37 13.04
N HIS A 372 20.57 8.29 13.84
CA HIS A 372 20.61 8.65 15.26
C HIS A 372 21.41 7.64 16.12
N LEU A 373 21.65 6.41 15.65
CA LEU A 373 22.51 5.40 16.29
C LEU A 373 23.99 5.79 16.22
N TYR A 374 24.36 6.66 15.28
CA TYR A 374 25.71 7.23 15.20
C TYR A 374 25.93 8.38 16.21
N GLY A 375 24.85 8.85 16.86
CA GLY A 375 24.92 9.73 18.02
C GLY A 375 25.34 8.97 19.29
N HIS A 376 25.90 9.67 20.27
CA HIS A 376 26.43 9.06 21.49
C HIS A 376 25.38 8.20 22.22
N SER A 377 25.81 7.03 22.72
CA SER A 377 25.41 6.57 24.06
C SER A 377 25.61 7.74 25.00
N THR A 378 24.54 8.34 25.51
CA THR A 378 24.65 9.28 26.62
C THR A 378 25.44 8.61 27.73
N LYS A 379 26.41 9.29 28.36
CA LYS A 379 27.10 8.76 29.56
C LYS A 379 26.14 8.47 30.73
N LYS A 380 24.86 8.82 30.60
CA LYS A 380 23.79 8.48 31.51
C LYS A 380 23.57 6.97 31.50
N ARG A 381 23.76 6.35 32.66
CA ARG A 381 23.40 4.96 32.90
C ARG A 381 21.95 4.91 33.37
N TYR A 382 21.26 3.85 32.96
CA TYR A 382 19.86 3.62 33.28
C TYR A 382 19.69 2.29 34.00
N VAL A 383 18.74 2.24 34.93
CA VAL A 383 18.20 1.00 35.47
C VAL A 383 16.87 0.75 34.76
N LEU A 384 16.74 -0.44 34.18
CA LEU A 384 15.51 -0.91 33.57
C LEU A 384 14.87 -1.92 34.51
N GLN A 385 13.58 -1.75 34.81
CA GLN A 385 12.81 -2.70 35.58
C GLN A 385 11.51 -3.03 34.83
N LEU A 386 11.31 -4.32 34.55
CA LEU A 386 10.12 -4.81 33.87
C LEU A 386 9.09 -5.30 34.90
N SER A 387 7.88 -4.77 34.86
CA SER A 387 6.72 -5.28 35.59
C SER A 387 5.67 -5.82 34.61
N PRO A 388 4.61 -6.52 35.07
CA PRO A 388 3.52 -6.95 34.21
C PRO A 388 2.76 -5.82 33.52
N THR A 389 2.81 -4.59 34.03
CA THR A 389 2.03 -3.46 33.52
C THR A 389 2.87 -2.38 32.84
N HIS A 390 4.14 -2.21 33.21
CA HIS A 390 5.02 -1.17 32.67
C HIS A 390 6.51 -1.56 32.68
N LEU A 391 7.27 -0.91 31.82
CA LEU A 391 8.73 -0.82 31.85
C LEU A 391 9.14 0.50 32.53
N SER A 392 9.83 0.40 33.67
CA SER A 392 10.42 1.54 34.36
C SER A 392 11.83 1.81 33.85
N ILE A 393 12.10 3.06 33.51
CA ILE A 393 13.40 3.55 33.04
C ILE A 393 13.85 4.64 34.03
N THR A 394 14.83 4.32 34.87
CA THR A 394 15.34 5.24 35.91
C THR A 394 16.76 5.66 35.58
N THR A 395 17.06 6.96 35.64
CA THR A 395 18.43 7.45 35.42
C THR A 395 19.26 7.30 36.70
N ILE A 396 20.45 6.68 36.64
CA ILE A 396 21.30 6.44 37.83
C ILE A 396 21.77 7.73 38.51
N SER A 397 21.92 8.83 37.76
CA SER A 397 22.35 10.12 38.32
C SER A 397 21.26 10.87 39.09
N ASN A 398 19.99 10.47 38.97
CA ASN A 398 18.87 11.11 39.64
C ASN A 398 17.72 10.11 39.81
N GLU A 399 17.64 9.46 40.97
CA GLU A 399 16.64 8.43 41.27
C GLU A 399 15.19 8.93 41.24
N THR A 400 14.98 10.26 41.22
CA THR A 400 13.64 10.86 41.08
C THR A 400 13.15 10.97 39.62
N ASP A 401 14.03 10.81 38.62
CA ASP A 401 13.68 10.85 37.18
C ASP A 401 13.34 9.43 36.69
N ILE A 402 12.12 8.99 37.02
CA ILE A 402 11.56 7.69 36.63
C ILE A 402 10.60 7.90 35.46
N ARG A 403 10.87 7.25 34.33
CA ARG A 403 9.92 7.16 33.21
C ARG A 403 9.24 5.81 33.20
N MET A 404 7.92 5.84 33.23
CA MET A 404 7.08 4.65 33.17
C MET A 404 6.50 4.52 31.76
N VAL A 405 6.81 3.42 31.08
CA VAL A 405 6.25 3.09 29.77
C VAL A 405 5.28 1.92 29.96
N PRO A 406 3.97 2.08 29.74
CA PRO A 406 3.04 0.96 29.80
C PRO A 406 3.45 -0.15 28.83
N ILE A 407 3.43 -1.41 29.28
CA ILE A 407 3.67 -2.59 28.39
C ILE A 407 2.70 -2.56 27.22
N ASP A 408 1.50 -2.06 27.50
CA ASP A 408 0.41 -1.82 26.58
C ASP A 408 0.71 -0.91 25.39
N ASP A 409 1.76 -0.09 25.50
CA ASP A 409 2.26 0.83 24.48
C ASP A 409 3.54 0.31 23.80
N ILE A 410 4.14 -0.77 24.30
CA ILE A 410 5.32 -1.43 23.72
C ILE A 410 4.84 -2.52 22.76
N TYR A 411 5.17 -2.37 21.48
CA TYR A 411 4.72 -3.29 20.42
C TYR A 411 5.82 -4.21 19.91
N GLY A 412 7.09 -3.85 20.17
CA GLY A 412 8.23 -4.57 19.64
C GLY A 412 9.48 -4.40 20.48
N CYS A 413 10.35 -5.40 20.46
CA CYS A 413 11.60 -5.41 21.20
C CYS A 413 12.70 -6.08 20.38
N LEU A 414 13.62 -5.31 19.79
CA LEU A 414 14.70 -5.88 18.97
C LEU A 414 16.06 -5.86 19.68
N CYS A 415 16.83 -6.93 19.45
CA CYS A 415 18.20 -7.09 19.94
C CYS A 415 19.19 -6.95 18.78
N MET A 416 20.22 -6.11 18.92
CA MET A 416 21.22 -5.89 17.88
C MET A 416 22.64 -5.88 18.45
N LYS A 417 23.64 -6.21 17.63
CA LYS A 417 25.05 -5.98 17.98
C LYS A 417 25.39 -4.49 17.86
N SER A 418 26.16 -3.96 18.81
CA SER A 418 26.63 -2.57 18.74
C SER A 418 27.68 -2.41 17.65
N VAL A 419 27.53 -1.39 16.81
CA VAL A 419 28.50 -1.03 15.76
C VAL A 419 29.74 -0.34 16.34
N HIS A 420 29.61 0.30 17.53
CA HIS A 420 30.68 1.11 18.13
C HIS A 420 31.62 0.33 19.04
N LYS A 421 31.13 -0.77 19.64
CA LYS A 421 31.91 -1.59 20.58
C LYS A 421 31.61 -3.06 20.34
N THR A 422 32.65 -3.83 20.03
CA THR A 422 32.56 -5.25 19.63
C THR A 422 31.85 -6.13 20.67
N ASN A 423 31.93 -5.78 21.94
CA ASN A 423 31.44 -6.60 23.05
C ASN A 423 30.08 -6.11 23.60
N GLN A 424 29.47 -5.07 23.01
CA GLN A 424 28.18 -4.54 23.46
C GLN A 424 27.01 -5.02 22.60
N CYS A 425 25.87 -5.22 23.27
CA CYS A 425 24.58 -5.49 22.65
C CYS A 425 23.65 -4.29 22.85
N LEU A 426 22.71 -4.10 21.94
CA LEU A 426 21.66 -3.09 22.01
C LEU A 426 20.32 -3.78 22.20
N ILE A 427 19.49 -3.26 23.11
CA ILE A 427 18.07 -3.60 23.20
C ILE A 427 17.25 -2.36 22.83
N THR A 428 16.29 -2.54 21.93
CA THR A 428 15.45 -1.47 21.41
C THR A 428 13.98 -1.76 21.69
N PHE A 429 13.31 -0.86 22.40
CA PHE A 429 11.87 -0.91 22.63
C PHE A 429 11.15 0.02 21.66
N TYR A 430 10.21 -0.52 20.88
CA TYR A 430 9.38 0.24 19.95
C TYR A 430 8.01 0.52 20.56
N ILE A 431 7.64 1.80 20.54
CA ILE A 431 6.42 2.31 21.16
C ILE A 431 5.59 3.02 20.10
N TYR A 432 4.32 2.65 20.00
CA TYR A 432 3.35 3.27 19.11
C TYR A 432 2.20 3.83 19.94
N ALA A 433 2.23 5.13 20.19
CA ALA A 433 1.21 5.78 21.01
C ALA A 433 0.44 6.81 20.19
N LEU A 434 -0.89 6.77 20.28
CA LEU A 434 -1.74 7.81 19.72
C LEU A 434 -1.62 9.08 20.56
N ARG A 435 -1.01 10.14 20.01
CA ARG A 435 -0.79 11.42 20.73
C ARG A 435 -1.41 12.60 19.98
N PRO A 436 -1.69 13.73 20.68
CA PRO A 436 -2.05 14.98 20.04
C PRO A 436 -1.02 15.40 18.99
N SER A 437 -1.48 15.73 17.78
CA SER A 437 -0.63 16.36 16.78
C SER A 437 -0.31 17.79 17.24
N ARG A 438 0.95 18.21 17.11
CA ARG A 438 1.33 19.62 17.32
C ARG A 438 1.20 20.37 16.00
N GLY A 439 0.42 21.46 15.99
CA GLY A 439 0.32 22.33 14.82
C GLY A 439 1.60 23.14 14.59
N LEU A 440 1.69 23.81 13.44
CA LEU A 440 2.79 24.73 13.09
C LEU A 440 2.99 25.88 14.10
N SER A 441 1.94 26.23 14.86
CA SER A 441 1.98 27.24 15.92
C SER A 441 2.33 26.69 17.31
N GLY A 442 2.63 25.39 17.44
CA GLY A 442 2.87 24.74 18.74
C GLY A 442 1.59 24.48 19.56
N ILE A 443 0.43 24.97 19.12
CA ILE A 443 -0.87 24.69 19.74
C ILE A 443 -1.24 23.21 19.49
N LEU A 444 -1.69 22.54 20.55
CA LEU A 444 -2.16 21.15 20.49
C LEU A 444 -3.39 21.07 19.58
N SER A 445 -3.29 20.31 18.50
CA SER A 445 -4.41 20.04 17.61
C SER A 445 -5.40 19.07 18.26
N SER A 446 -6.68 19.21 17.92
CA SER A 446 -7.69 18.17 18.20
C SER A 446 -7.41 16.87 17.45
N LYS A 447 -6.57 16.92 16.40
CA LYS A 447 -6.13 15.75 15.62
C LYS A 447 -5.14 14.91 16.41
N ARG A 448 -5.27 13.59 16.28
CA ARG A 448 -4.41 12.61 16.95
C ARG A 448 -3.66 11.78 15.91
N THR A 449 -2.37 11.55 16.14
CA THR A 449 -1.48 10.78 15.24
C THR A 449 -0.72 9.73 16.02
N PHE A 450 -0.50 8.57 15.42
CA PHE A 450 0.37 7.55 16.00
C PHE A 450 1.81 8.04 15.94
N HIS A 451 2.39 8.26 17.12
CA HIS A 451 3.79 8.61 17.26
C HIS A 451 4.59 7.36 17.56
N ARG A 452 5.43 6.99 16.60
CA ARG A 452 6.48 6.00 16.79
C ARG A 452 7.60 6.60 17.62
N SER A 453 7.86 6.04 18.78
CA SER A 453 9.00 6.36 19.66
C SER A 453 9.85 5.11 19.85
N LYS A 454 11.15 5.29 20.09
CA LYS A 454 12.03 4.16 20.41
C LYS A 454 12.99 4.50 21.55
N TYR A 455 13.19 3.53 22.44
CA TYR A 455 14.21 3.59 23.47
C TYR A 455 15.27 2.56 23.16
N ILE A 456 16.53 2.99 23.08
CA ILE A 456 17.65 2.14 22.71
C ILE A 456 18.65 2.18 23.86
N PHE A 457 18.96 1.02 24.41
CA PHE A 457 19.92 0.89 25.51
C PHE A 457 21.06 -0.01 25.10
N ALA A 458 22.29 0.46 25.36
CA ALA A 458 23.49 -0.35 25.19
C ALA A 458 23.76 -1.12 26.48
N TYR A 459 23.96 -2.43 26.35
CA TYR A 459 24.33 -3.35 27.41
C TYR A 459 25.73 -3.93 27.15
N GLY A 460 26.57 -3.89 28.17
CA GLY A 460 27.97 -4.30 28.09
C GLY A 460 28.57 -4.46 29.47
N LYS A 461 27.92 -5.29 30.31
CA LYS A 461 28.38 -5.56 31.69
C LYS A 461 29.61 -6.47 31.68
N TYR A 462 29.63 -7.44 30.78
CA TYR A 462 30.69 -8.43 30.66
C TYR A 462 31.68 -8.04 29.56
N ASP A 463 32.91 -8.51 29.66
CA ASP A 463 33.91 -8.33 28.60
C ASP A 463 33.63 -9.27 27.42
N ASN A 464 32.87 -10.34 27.59
CA ASN A 464 32.49 -11.25 26.50
C ASN A 464 31.17 -10.81 25.84
N PHE A 465 31.15 -10.77 24.49
CA PHE A 465 29.96 -10.50 23.70
C PHE A 465 28.85 -11.52 23.96
N ASP A 466 29.16 -12.81 24.00
CA ASP A 466 28.14 -13.86 24.11
C ASP A 466 27.39 -13.79 25.44
N ALA A 467 28.09 -13.44 26.53
CA ALA A 467 27.49 -13.24 27.84
C ALA A 467 26.54 -12.03 27.86
N ASN A 468 26.92 -10.93 27.20
CA ASN A 468 26.05 -9.77 27.05
C ASN A 468 24.85 -10.07 26.14
N GLN A 469 25.05 -10.86 25.09
CA GLN A 469 23.99 -11.27 24.17
C GLN A 469 22.96 -12.18 24.88
N ALA A 470 23.42 -13.14 25.69
CA ALA A 470 22.54 -14.03 26.44
C ALA A 470 21.59 -13.26 27.38
N GLU A 471 22.10 -12.25 28.08
CA GLU A 471 21.28 -11.42 28.97
C GLU A 471 20.27 -10.56 28.18
N ILE A 472 20.67 -10.00 27.04
CA ILE A 472 19.77 -9.21 26.20
C ILE A 472 18.68 -10.06 25.55
N ILE A 473 19.01 -11.28 25.11
CA ILE A 473 18.03 -12.26 24.63
C ILE A 473 17.05 -12.63 25.75
N ARG A 474 17.52 -12.77 27.00
CA ARG A 474 16.67 -13.01 28.16
C ARG A 474 15.67 -11.89 28.38
N TRP A 475 16.13 -10.64 28.33
CA TRP A 475 15.26 -9.45 28.41
C TRP A 475 14.23 -9.42 27.29
N HIS A 476 14.66 -9.61 26.04
CA HIS A 476 13.76 -9.66 24.90
C HIS A 476 12.68 -10.73 25.06
N ARG A 477 13.04 -11.93 25.54
CA ARG A 477 12.06 -12.99 25.84
C ARG A 477 11.04 -12.52 26.87
N HIS A 478 11.48 -11.98 28.00
CA HIS A 478 10.55 -11.53 29.05
C HIS A 478 9.64 -10.38 28.62
N VAL A 479 10.16 -9.43 27.83
CA VAL A 479 9.37 -8.32 27.29
C VAL A 479 8.34 -8.85 26.30
N THR A 480 8.75 -9.74 25.41
CA THR A 480 7.84 -10.35 24.44
C THR A 480 6.77 -11.17 25.16
N ASP A 481 7.16 -11.98 26.15
CA ASP A 481 6.21 -12.73 26.96
C ASP A 481 5.26 -11.80 27.73
N ALA A 482 5.71 -10.63 28.19
CA ALA A 482 4.83 -9.64 28.82
C ALA A 482 3.83 -9.03 27.83
N ILE A 483 4.24 -8.78 26.57
CA ILE A 483 3.37 -8.29 25.49
C ILE A 483 2.33 -9.34 25.12
N TYR A 484 2.72 -10.63 25.04
CA TYR A 484 1.90 -11.74 24.58
C TYR A 484 1.05 -12.39 25.68
N LEU A 485 1.64 -12.80 26.81
CA LEU A 485 0.97 -13.61 27.84
C LEU A 485 0.08 -12.81 28.79
N ARG A 486 0.12 -11.46 28.75
CA ARG A 486 -0.67 -10.50 29.56
C ARG A 486 -1.50 -11.17 30.66
N ARG A 487 -0.86 -11.42 31.81
CA ARG A 487 -1.33 -12.31 32.89
C ARG A 487 -2.68 -11.96 33.56
N ASN A 488 -3.36 -10.91 33.12
CA ASN A 488 -4.66 -10.44 33.64
C ASN A 488 -5.76 -10.39 32.55
N LEU A 489 -5.56 -11.01 31.39
CA LEU A 489 -6.65 -11.17 30.43
C LEU A 489 -7.65 -12.21 30.96
N PRO A 490 -8.98 -11.99 30.86
CA PRO A 490 -9.96 -13.01 31.21
C PRO A 490 -9.68 -14.34 30.47
N ILE A 491 -10.05 -15.45 31.10
CA ILE A 491 -9.72 -16.84 30.71
C ILE A 491 -10.07 -17.15 29.24
N ASP A 492 -10.99 -16.40 28.65
CA ASP A 492 -11.49 -16.60 27.28
C ASP A 492 -10.64 -15.92 26.18
N ILE A 493 -9.58 -15.19 26.53
CA ILE A 493 -8.73 -14.49 25.55
C ILE A 493 -7.60 -15.39 25.07
N VAL A 494 -7.73 -15.81 23.81
CA VAL A 494 -6.73 -16.60 23.10
C VAL A 494 -5.72 -15.65 22.43
N THR A 495 -4.45 -16.05 22.35
CA THR A 495 -3.45 -15.36 21.52
C THR A 495 -3.19 -16.15 20.25
N THR A 496 -2.83 -15.46 19.17
CA THR A 496 -2.43 -16.13 17.93
C THR A 496 -1.21 -17.03 18.18
N LYS A 497 -1.12 -18.18 17.49
CA LYS A 497 0.03 -19.11 17.60
C LYS A 497 1.32 -18.43 17.13
N ARG A 498 2.25 -18.14 18.05
CA ARG A 498 3.48 -17.35 17.83
C ARG A 498 4.49 -18.03 16.89
N ASP A 499 4.47 -19.34 16.81
CA ASP A 499 5.31 -20.18 15.94
C ASP A 499 4.85 -20.18 14.47
N LYS A 500 3.63 -19.71 14.19
CA LYS A 500 3.02 -19.73 12.86
C LYS A 500 2.93 -18.33 12.26
N ARG A 501 3.04 -18.26 10.93
CA ARG A 501 2.87 -17.03 10.16
C ARG A 501 1.39 -16.69 9.98
N ALA A 502 1.06 -15.41 9.88
CA ALA A 502 -0.25 -14.95 9.45
C ALA A 502 -0.32 -14.83 7.92
N LEU A 503 -1.45 -15.20 7.30
CA LEU A 503 -1.67 -15.01 5.86
C LEU A 503 -2.26 -13.63 5.63
N VAL A 504 -1.65 -12.81 4.77
CA VAL A 504 -2.12 -11.45 4.46
C VAL A 504 -2.65 -11.43 3.04
N LEU A 505 -3.97 -11.38 2.88
CA LEU A 505 -4.65 -11.31 1.60
C LEU A 505 -4.81 -9.85 1.17
N VAL A 506 -4.19 -9.47 0.06
CA VAL A 506 -4.20 -8.10 -0.45
C VAL A 506 -4.97 -8.02 -1.75
N ASN A 507 -5.97 -7.14 -1.84
CA ASN A 507 -6.53 -6.74 -3.13
C ASN A 507 -5.78 -5.50 -3.64
N PRO A 508 -4.96 -5.63 -4.70
CA PRO A 508 -4.16 -4.51 -5.19
C PRO A 508 -5.01 -3.38 -5.79
N ALA A 509 -6.25 -3.67 -6.23
CA ALA A 509 -7.17 -2.68 -6.77
C ALA A 509 -7.83 -1.80 -5.67
N SER A 510 -7.81 -2.26 -4.42
CA SER A 510 -8.39 -1.52 -3.29
C SER A 510 -7.69 -0.18 -3.03
N GLY A 511 -8.45 0.79 -2.54
CA GLY A 511 -7.91 2.11 -2.16
C GLY A 511 -7.44 2.93 -3.36
N ALA A 512 -8.21 2.88 -4.46
CA ALA A 512 -7.83 3.46 -5.75
C ALA A 512 -6.50 2.91 -6.31
N GLY A 513 -6.29 1.58 -6.16
CA GLY A 513 -5.10 0.90 -6.64
C GLY A 513 -3.84 1.10 -5.79
N LYS A 514 -3.98 1.61 -4.56
CA LYS A 514 -2.85 1.97 -3.68
C LYS A 514 -2.66 1.01 -2.51
N ALA A 515 -3.55 0.04 -2.29
CA ALA A 515 -3.51 -0.86 -1.14
C ALA A 515 -2.14 -1.51 -0.91
N TYR A 516 -1.58 -2.18 -1.92
CA TYR A 516 -0.27 -2.85 -1.81
C TYR A 516 0.83 -1.87 -1.41
N ARG A 517 0.90 -0.71 -2.06
CA ARG A 517 1.87 0.34 -1.77
C ARG A 517 1.70 0.88 -0.34
N MET A 518 0.47 1.12 0.10
CA MET A 518 0.17 1.61 1.44
C MET A 518 0.62 0.62 2.52
N ILE A 519 0.42 -0.69 2.30
CA ILE A 519 0.90 -1.75 3.21
C ILE A 519 2.43 -1.75 3.26
N MET A 520 3.10 -1.75 2.10
CA MET A 520 4.57 -1.72 2.03
C MET A 520 5.16 -0.50 2.75
N GLU A 521 4.58 0.68 2.53
CA GLU A 521 5.08 1.95 3.09
C GLU A 521 4.78 2.11 4.59
N HIS A 522 3.60 1.67 5.08
CA HIS A 522 3.12 2.03 6.42
C HIS A 522 3.01 0.84 7.39
N VAL A 523 2.89 -0.39 6.90
CA VAL A 523 2.57 -1.57 7.74
C VAL A 523 3.79 -2.46 7.94
N ILE A 524 4.51 -2.80 6.87
CA ILE A 524 5.60 -3.79 6.93
C ILE A 524 6.69 -3.41 7.93
N GLY A 525 7.09 -2.13 7.99
CA GLY A 525 8.08 -1.67 8.97
C GLY A 525 7.60 -1.83 10.42
N ILE A 526 6.32 -1.60 10.68
CA ILE A 526 5.73 -1.76 12.03
C ILE A 526 5.71 -3.23 12.42
N TRP A 527 5.30 -4.11 11.49
CA TRP A 527 5.26 -5.55 11.73
C TRP A 527 6.65 -6.16 11.86
N ALA A 528 7.65 -5.64 11.14
CA ALA A 528 9.05 -6.05 11.34
C ALA A 528 9.55 -5.67 12.74
N GLU A 529 9.20 -4.47 13.22
CA GLU A 529 9.55 -4.02 14.57
C GLU A 529 8.84 -4.80 15.68
N ALA A 530 7.59 -5.23 15.42
CA ALA A 530 6.80 -6.06 16.31
C ALA A 530 7.09 -7.56 16.18
N GLU A 531 8.01 -7.95 15.30
CA GLU A 531 8.33 -9.36 14.99
C GLU A 531 7.09 -10.18 14.60
N PHE A 532 6.13 -9.52 13.93
CA PHE A 532 4.90 -10.14 13.45
C PHE A 532 5.20 -10.94 12.18
N ASN A 533 5.25 -12.26 12.31
CA ASN A 533 5.53 -13.17 11.19
C ASN A 533 4.32 -13.27 10.25
N HIS A 534 4.51 -12.94 8.97
CA HIS A 534 3.43 -12.88 8.00
C HIS A 534 3.90 -13.20 6.58
N GLN A 535 2.97 -13.63 5.73
CA GLN A 535 3.18 -13.83 4.31
C GLN A 535 2.08 -13.14 3.50
N LEU A 536 2.46 -12.37 2.49
CA LEU A 536 1.52 -11.69 1.61
C LEU A 536 1.11 -12.58 0.44
N LEU A 537 -0.17 -12.54 0.11
CA LEU A 537 -0.74 -13.07 -1.12
C LEU A 537 -1.58 -11.98 -1.79
N ILE A 538 -1.29 -11.75 -3.08
CA ILE A 538 -1.99 -10.75 -3.89
C ILE A 538 -3.12 -11.46 -4.63
N THR A 539 -4.34 -10.97 -4.43
CA THR A 539 -5.52 -11.48 -5.16
C THR A 539 -5.54 -10.95 -6.60
N GLU A 540 -6.13 -11.72 -7.50
CA GLU A 540 -5.94 -11.54 -8.96
C GLU A 540 -7.26 -11.27 -9.69
N TYR A 541 -8.35 -11.84 -9.20
CA TYR A 541 -9.70 -11.71 -9.74
C TYR A 541 -10.73 -11.77 -8.60
N ALA A 542 -11.97 -11.35 -8.88
CA ALA A 542 -13.08 -11.43 -7.92
C ALA A 542 -13.40 -12.90 -7.60
N GLY A 543 -13.50 -13.24 -6.32
CA GLY A 543 -13.64 -14.62 -5.85
C GLY A 543 -12.33 -15.36 -5.62
N HIS A 544 -11.16 -14.82 -6.01
CA HIS A 544 -9.87 -15.51 -5.81
C HIS A 544 -9.61 -15.79 -4.32
N ALA A 545 -9.95 -14.86 -3.41
CA ALA A 545 -9.74 -15.11 -1.99
C ALA A 545 -10.64 -16.24 -1.48
N ARG A 546 -11.89 -16.30 -1.92
CA ARG A 546 -12.84 -17.37 -1.60
C ARG A 546 -12.30 -18.73 -2.02
N ASP A 547 -11.89 -18.86 -3.29
CA ASP A 547 -11.38 -20.11 -3.86
C ASP A 547 -10.08 -20.56 -3.16
N PHE A 548 -9.21 -19.60 -2.83
CA PHE A 548 -7.97 -19.88 -2.14
C PHE A 548 -8.20 -20.40 -0.72
N VAL A 549 -9.01 -19.72 0.10
CA VAL A 549 -9.23 -20.12 1.50
C VAL A 549 -10.00 -21.45 1.63
N GLN A 550 -10.81 -21.82 0.63
CA GLN A 550 -11.49 -23.12 0.57
C GLN A 550 -10.51 -24.30 0.54
N SER A 551 -9.35 -24.13 -0.09
CA SER A 551 -8.34 -25.18 -0.23
C SER A 551 -7.14 -25.04 0.71
N LEU A 552 -7.11 -23.98 1.52
CA LEU A 552 -6.00 -23.65 2.40
C LEU A 552 -5.87 -24.65 3.57
N ASP A 553 -4.66 -25.11 3.88
CA ASP A 553 -4.40 -25.80 5.15
C ASP A 553 -4.30 -24.77 6.28
N LEU A 554 -5.37 -24.66 7.07
CA LEU A 554 -5.46 -23.70 8.17
C LEU A 554 -4.47 -24.01 9.30
N ASN A 555 -3.93 -25.23 9.37
CA ASN A 555 -2.95 -25.58 10.39
C ASN A 555 -1.62 -24.88 10.19
N GLU A 556 -1.29 -24.38 9.01
CA GLU A 556 -0.03 -23.64 8.81
C GLU A 556 -0.06 -22.20 9.33
N TRP A 557 -1.26 -21.68 9.60
CA TRP A 557 -1.47 -20.25 9.81
C TRP A 557 -1.87 -19.92 11.25
N SER A 558 -1.39 -18.77 11.74
CA SER A 558 -1.80 -18.21 13.04
C SER A 558 -3.07 -17.35 12.94
N GLY A 559 -3.45 -16.95 11.73
CA GLY A 559 -4.62 -16.15 11.41
C GLY A 559 -4.59 -15.64 9.96
N ILE A 560 -5.69 -15.03 9.51
CA ILE A 560 -5.81 -14.42 8.19
C ILE A 560 -6.02 -12.91 8.36
N VAL A 561 -5.20 -12.09 7.71
CA VAL A 561 -5.34 -10.64 7.67
C VAL A 561 -5.83 -10.23 6.29
N VAL A 562 -6.97 -9.56 6.23
CA VAL A 562 -7.55 -9.03 4.99
C VAL A 562 -7.11 -7.58 4.83
N ALA A 563 -6.44 -7.24 3.74
CA ALA A 563 -6.01 -5.88 3.44
C ALA A 563 -6.75 -5.33 2.20
N SER A 564 -7.95 -4.83 2.46
CA SER A 564 -8.90 -4.36 1.44
C SER A 564 -10.00 -3.54 2.13
N GLY A 565 -11.21 -3.52 1.57
CA GLY A 565 -12.43 -3.21 2.32
C GLY A 565 -13.31 -4.44 2.52
N ASP A 566 -14.55 -4.21 2.94
CA ASP A 566 -15.48 -5.24 3.42
C ASP A 566 -15.78 -6.35 2.38
N GLY A 567 -15.73 -6.06 1.07
CA GLY A 567 -15.98 -7.08 0.03
C GLY A 567 -14.96 -8.24 -0.01
N LEU A 568 -13.66 -7.96 0.21
CA LEU A 568 -12.67 -9.05 0.28
C LEU A 568 -12.83 -9.84 1.59
N LEU A 569 -13.22 -9.15 2.66
CA LEU A 569 -13.52 -9.78 3.95
C LEU A 569 -14.71 -10.73 3.81
N TYR A 570 -15.74 -10.31 3.09
CA TYR A 570 -16.89 -11.14 2.73
C TYR A 570 -16.48 -12.40 1.94
N GLU A 571 -15.62 -12.28 0.93
CA GLU A 571 -15.10 -13.44 0.17
C GLU A 571 -14.38 -14.44 1.07
N VAL A 572 -13.54 -13.96 1.98
CA VAL A 572 -12.77 -14.79 2.91
C VAL A 572 -13.70 -15.52 3.88
N ILE A 573 -14.63 -14.81 4.53
CA ILE A 573 -15.57 -15.38 5.50
C ILE A 573 -16.40 -16.48 4.84
N ASN A 574 -17.03 -16.19 3.70
CA ASN A 574 -17.88 -17.16 3.02
C ASN A 574 -17.07 -18.31 2.40
N GLY A 575 -15.81 -18.08 2.01
CA GLY A 575 -14.88 -19.13 1.60
C GLY A 575 -14.59 -20.10 2.74
N LEU A 576 -14.26 -19.60 3.94
CA LEU A 576 -14.02 -20.42 5.12
C LEU A 576 -15.27 -21.23 5.53
N LEU A 577 -16.43 -20.59 5.52
CA LEU A 577 -17.71 -21.22 5.87
C LEU A 577 -18.20 -22.27 4.87
N SER A 578 -17.75 -22.19 3.62
CA SER A 578 -18.09 -23.20 2.61
C SER A 578 -17.27 -24.49 2.71
N ARG A 579 -16.34 -24.59 3.66
CA ARG A 579 -15.52 -25.78 3.87
C ARG A 579 -16.24 -26.84 4.70
N ASN A 580 -15.81 -28.08 4.57
CA ASN A 580 -16.37 -29.20 5.35
C ASN A 580 -16.02 -29.10 6.85
N ASP A 581 -14.90 -28.47 7.18
CA ASP A 581 -14.37 -28.26 8.54
C ASP A 581 -14.71 -26.87 9.10
N TRP A 582 -15.75 -26.20 8.56
CA TRP A 582 -16.10 -24.80 8.84
C TRP A 582 -16.13 -24.43 10.34
N GLN A 583 -16.50 -25.39 11.20
CA GLN A 583 -16.56 -25.25 12.66
C GLN A 583 -15.21 -24.87 13.28
N ASP A 584 -14.11 -25.40 12.74
CA ASP A 584 -12.75 -25.09 13.20
C ASP A 584 -12.18 -23.87 12.46
N THR A 585 -12.67 -23.56 11.27
CA THR A 585 -12.21 -22.41 10.47
C THR A 585 -12.54 -21.06 11.13
N LEU A 586 -13.69 -20.93 11.79
CA LEU A 586 -14.12 -19.70 12.46
C LEU A 586 -13.31 -19.40 13.73
N LYS A 587 -12.58 -20.40 14.25
CA LYS A 587 -11.64 -20.22 15.36
C LYS A 587 -10.34 -19.55 14.89
N LEU A 588 -10.05 -19.57 13.58
CA LEU A 588 -8.89 -18.91 13.02
C LEU A 588 -9.08 -17.38 13.07
N PRO A 589 -8.21 -16.63 13.76
CA PRO A 589 -8.41 -15.19 13.93
C PRO A 589 -8.32 -14.41 12.63
N ILE A 590 -9.25 -13.48 12.42
CA ILE A 590 -9.29 -12.59 11.26
C ILE A 590 -8.83 -11.17 11.65
N GLY A 591 -7.79 -10.67 10.98
CA GLY A 591 -7.38 -9.27 11.03
C GLY A 591 -7.91 -8.49 9.83
N HIS A 592 -8.10 -7.18 9.97
CA HIS A 592 -8.54 -6.32 8.87
C HIS A 592 -7.70 -5.04 8.82
N LEU A 593 -7.07 -4.80 7.68
CA LEU A 593 -6.35 -3.57 7.35
C LEU A 593 -7.20 -2.71 6.40
N PRO A 594 -7.54 -1.46 6.77
CA PRO A 594 -8.46 -0.62 6.02
C PRO A 594 -7.80 -0.03 4.77
N CYS A 595 -7.79 -0.79 3.69
CA CYS A 595 -7.24 -0.40 2.40
C CYS A 595 -8.32 -0.11 1.35
N GLY A 596 -9.60 -0.31 1.66
CA GLY A 596 -10.74 -0.09 0.77
C GLY A 596 -11.63 1.09 1.20
N SER A 597 -12.79 1.21 0.53
CA SER A 597 -13.82 2.20 0.85
C SER A 597 -14.70 1.78 2.03
N GLY A 598 -15.06 0.50 2.11
CA GLY A 598 -15.73 -0.09 3.27
C GLY A 598 -14.72 -0.55 4.31
N ASN A 599 -14.85 -0.10 5.55
CA ASN A 599 -13.93 -0.43 6.64
C ASN A 599 -14.69 -0.66 7.96
N ALA A 600 -15.94 -1.11 7.86
CA ALA A 600 -16.87 -1.21 8.98
C ALA A 600 -16.32 -2.07 10.11
N PHE A 601 -15.84 -3.26 9.77
CA PHE A 601 -15.41 -4.26 10.74
C PHE A 601 -14.24 -3.78 11.61
N ILE A 602 -13.19 -3.24 10.99
CA ILE A 602 -12.03 -2.73 11.73
C ILE A 602 -12.36 -1.47 12.54
N THR A 603 -13.32 -0.67 12.06
CA THR A 603 -13.83 0.48 12.81
C THR A 603 -14.52 0.01 14.10
N SER A 604 -15.35 -1.02 14.04
CA SER A 604 -15.97 -1.62 15.22
C SER A 604 -14.96 -2.23 16.19
N ILE A 605 -13.89 -2.87 15.69
CA ILE A 605 -12.79 -3.38 16.54
C ILE A 605 -12.09 -2.23 17.28
N VAL A 606 -11.78 -1.14 16.59
CA VAL A 606 -11.14 0.04 17.20
C VAL A 606 -12.07 0.67 18.25
N ARG A 607 -13.35 0.83 17.95
CA ARG A 607 -14.35 1.35 18.91
C ARG A 607 -14.49 0.44 20.13
N HIS A 608 -14.50 -0.88 19.93
CA HIS A 608 -14.54 -1.85 21.02
C HIS A 608 -13.35 -1.67 21.97
N SER A 609 -12.15 -1.39 21.45
CA SER A 609 -10.97 -1.08 22.28
C SER A 609 -11.06 0.25 23.07
N LYS A 610 -12.18 0.99 22.95
CA LYS A 610 -12.41 2.34 23.48
C LYS A 610 -11.36 3.36 23.04
N GLN A 611 -10.65 3.08 21.95
CA GLN A 611 -9.71 4.01 21.35
C GLN A 611 -10.43 4.94 20.38
N ARG A 612 -9.95 6.19 20.30
CA ARG A 612 -10.37 7.09 19.25
C ARG A 612 -9.86 6.60 17.90
N ILE A 613 -10.73 6.62 16.89
CA ILE A 613 -10.38 6.31 15.50
C ILE A 613 -9.48 7.41 14.95
N ALA A 614 -8.40 7.02 14.26
CA ALA A 614 -7.48 7.97 13.66
C ALA A 614 -8.12 8.76 12.50
N ASP A 615 -7.88 10.08 12.47
CA ASP A 615 -8.61 10.98 11.56
C ASP A 615 -8.29 10.73 10.06
N SER A 616 -7.03 10.40 9.71
CA SER A 616 -6.63 10.12 8.32
C SER A 616 -6.55 8.62 8.01
N MET A 617 -6.77 8.22 6.75
CA MET A 617 -6.71 6.80 6.36
C MET A 617 -5.33 6.16 6.57
N SER A 618 -4.23 6.86 6.30
CA SER A 618 -2.88 6.32 6.56
C SER A 618 -2.63 6.07 8.04
N GLN A 619 -3.13 6.96 8.91
CA GLN A 619 -3.02 6.77 10.36
C GLN A 619 -3.97 5.69 10.88
N PHE A 620 -5.15 5.54 10.27
CA PHE A 620 -6.07 4.46 10.58
C PHE A 620 -5.49 3.10 10.17
N LEU A 621 -4.85 3.01 9.02
CA LEU A 621 -4.09 1.81 8.60
C LEU A 621 -2.98 1.45 9.60
N ILE A 622 -2.21 2.44 10.07
CA ILE A 622 -1.20 2.25 11.12
C ILE A 622 -1.85 1.74 12.41
N GLN A 623 -2.96 2.34 12.84
CA GLN A 623 -3.71 1.91 14.02
C GLN A 623 -4.12 0.44 13.93
N SER A 624 -4.68 0.03 12.79
CA SER A 624 -5.09 -1.36 12.54
C SER A 624 -3.90 -2.31 12.53
N ALA A 625 -2.78 -1.94 11.90
CA ALA A 625 -1.56 -2.75 11.89
C ALA A 625 -1.00 -2.96 13.30
N VAL A 626 -1.00 -1.91 14.11
CA VAL A 626 -0.58 -1.90 15.51
C VAL A 626 -1.50 -2.80 16.36
N LEU A 627 -2.82 -2.76 16.15
CA LEU A 627 -3.78 -3.64 16.83
C LEU A 627 -3.56 -5.12 16.46
N ILE A 628 -3.37 -5.42 15.19
CA ILE A 628 -3.09 -6.79 14.71
C ILE A 628 -1.81 -7.34 15.34
N ALA A 629 -0.77 -6.52 15.41
CA ALA A 629 0.52 -6.90 16.00
C ALA A 629 0.48 -7.10 17.53
N THR A 630 -0.65 -6.85 18.20
CA THR A 630 -0.79 -7.19 19.63
C THR A 630 -1.01 -8.68 19.88
N HIS A 631 -1.30 -9.46 18.84
CA HIS A 631 -1.60 -10.91 18.91
C HIS A 631 -2.82 -11.29 19.76
N GLN A 632 -3.60 -10.31 20.23
CA GLN A 632 -4.84 -10.55 20.95
C GLN A 632 -5.97 -10.96 20.00
N VAL A 633 -6.74 -11.94 20.44
CA VAL A 633 -7.90 -12.45 19.72
C VAL A 633 -9.15 -12.17 20.53
N LEU A 634 -10.14 -11.57 19.89
CA LEU A 634 -11.44 -11.25 20.47
C LEU A 634 -12.53 -12.11 19.81
N PRO A 635 -13.51 -12.61 20.57
CA PRO A 635 -14.71 -13.19 19.98
C PRO A 635 -15.56 -12.09 19.32
N PHE A 636 -16.32 -12.47 18.30
CA PHE A 636 -17.36 -11.61 17.74
C PHE A 636 -18.56 -12.40 17.23
N ASP A 637 -19.72 -11.75 17.22
CA ASP A 637 -20.99 -12.32 16.77
C ASP A 637 -21.13 -12.24 15.26
N MET A 638 -21.84 -13.18 14.67
CA MET A 638 -22.26 -13.12 13.26
C MET A 638 -23.77 -13.32 13.17
N ALA A 639 -24.35 -13.12 12.00
CA ALA A 639 -25.72 -13.54 11.71
C ALA A 639 -25.74 -14.59 10.60
N VAL A 640 -26.57 -15.61 10.74
CA VAL A 640 -26.93 -16.49 9.63
C VAL A 640 -28.21 -15.95 9.00
N ILE A 641 -28.22 -15.81 7.67
CA ILE A 641 -29.31 -15.23 6.89
C ILE A 641 -29.81 -16.25 5.87
N ASP A 642 -31.10 -16.52 5.88
CA ASP A 642 -31.78 -17.26 4.82
C ASP A 642 -32.58 -16.29 3.94
N THR A 643 -32.49 -16.52 2.63
CA THR A 643 -33.12 -15.69 1.62
C THR A 643 -34.17 -16.48 0.83
N CYS A 644 -35.09 -15.77 0.16
CA CYS A 644 -36.26 -16.36 -0.50
C CYS A 644 -35.93 -17.33 -1.66
N ASP A 645 -34.75 -17.23 -2.25
CA ASP A 645 -34.26 -18.14 -3.31
C ASP A 645 -33.58 -19.40 -2.76
N GLY A 646 -33.60 -19.59 -1.43
CA GLY A 646 -33.02 -20.73 -0.74
C GLY A 646 -31.51 -20.60 -0.47
N GLN A 647 -30.90 -19.43 -0.74
CA GLN A 647 -29.50 -19.20 -0.38
C GLN A 647 -29.36 -18.90 1.11
N ARG A 648 -28.34 -19.51 1.72
CA ARG A 648 -27.88 -19.20 3.08
C ARG A 648 -26.58 -18.41 3.02
N VAL A 649 -26.58 -17.25 3.66
CA VAL A 649 -25.47 -16.30 3.69
C VAL A 649 -25.12 -15.97 5.13
N PHE A 650 -23.85 -15.73 5.41
CA PHE A 650 -23.43 -15.28 6.73
C PHE A 650 -23.08 -13.80 6.67
N SER A 651 -23.73 -13.03 7.54
CA SER A 651 -23.53 -11.58 7.66
C SER A 651 -22.62 -11.26 8.84
N LEU A 652 -21.62 -10.43 8.57
CA LEU A 652 -20.70 -9.87 9.52
C LEU A 652 -21.14 -8.49 10.02
N LEU A 653 -21.91 -7.75 9.22
CA LEU A 653 -22.16 -6.32 9.42
C LEU A 653 -23.64 -6.00 9.50
N SER A 654 -24.38 -6.15 8.38
CA SER A 654 -25.72 -5.59 8.23
C SER A 654 -26.65 -6.36 7.31
N VAL A 655 -27.94 -6.17 7.55
CA VAL A 655 -29.04 -6.47 6.63
C VAL A 655 -29.88 -5.23 6.45
N GLU A 656 -30.10 -4.83 5.20
CA GLU A 656 -30.65 -3.53 4.86
C GLU A 656 -31.92 -3.66 4.02
N TRP A 657 -32.94 -2.89 4.36
CA TRP A 657 -34.19 -2.77 3.61
C TRP A 657 -34.70 -1.33 3.61
N ALA A 658 -35.64 -1.02 2.70
CA ALA A 658 -36.17 0.32 2.48
C ALA A 658 -35.10 1.33 1.98
N VAL A 659 -35.14 2.60 2.41
CA VAL A 659 -34.33 3.67 1.81
C VAL A 659 -32.83 3.41 1.86
N ILE A 660 -32.33 2.72 2.89
CA ILE A 660 -30.90 2.47 3.08
C ILE A 660 -30.37 1.47 2.05
N ALA A 661 -31.09 0.36 1.81
CA ALA A 661 -30.78 -0.59 0.74
C ALA A 661 -30.81 0.07 -0.64
N ASP A 662 -31.70 1.04 -0.83
CA ASP A 662 -31.84 1.81 -2.07
C ASP A 662 -30.70 2.84 -2.29
N VAL A 663 -30.02 3.26 -1.21
CA VAL A 663 -28.83 4.13 -1.22
C VAL A 663 -27.56 3.32 -1.45
N ASP A 664 -27.47 2.14 -0.83
CA ASP A 664 -26.29 1.29 -0.89
C ASP A 664 -26.24 0.46 -2.19
N CYS A 665 -27.39 0.09 -2.75
CA CYS A 665 -27.47 -0.66 -4.00
C CYS A 665 -26.86 0.11 -5.19
N ASP A 666 -25.76 -0.42 -5.72
CA ASP A 666 -25.09 0.06 -6.92
C ASP A 666 -25.93 -0.25 -8.18
N ASN A 667 -26.86 0.64 -8.53
CA ASN A 667 -27.64 0.56 -9.76
C ASN A 667 -26.82 1.00 -10.99
N LYS A 668 -25.85 0.18 -11.39
CA LYS A 668 -24.99 0.41 -12.58
C LYS A 668 -25.79 0.67 -13.86
N GLU A 669 -26.98 0.08 -13.99
CA GLU A 669 -27.85 0.22 -15.17
C GLU A 669 -28.61 1.55 -15.23
N ARG A 670 -28.95 2.17 -14.09
CA ARG A 670 -29.64 3.48 -14.03
C ARG A 670 -28.69 4.67 -14.06
N ASN A 671 -27.40 4.44 -13.80
CA ASN A 671 -26.35 5.46 -13.79
C ASN A 671 -25.68 5.68 -15.16
N ALA A 672 -26.26 5.20 -16.26
CA ALA A 672 -25.72 5.43 -17.61
C ALA A 672 -25.57 6.93 -17.96
N ASP A 673 -26.40 7.81 -17.38
CA ASP A 673 -26.35 9.26 -17.64
C ASP A 673 -25.30 10.01 -16.80
N PHE A 674 -24.77 9.41 -15.71
CA PHE A 674 -23.85 10.07 -14.77
C PHE A 674 -22.71 9.18 -14.24
N GLY A 675 -22.49 7.99 -14.81
CA GLY A 675 -21.51 7.00 -14.37
C GLY A 675 -20.05 7.50 -14.33
N PHE A 676 -19.76 8.60 -15.03
CA PHE A 676 -18.45 9.27 -14.96
C PHE A 676 -18.21 10.01 -13.63
N LEU A 677 -19.28 10.39 -12.90
CA LEU A 677 -19.14 11.04 -11.59
C LEU A 677 -18.94 10.03 -10.44
N SER A 678 -19.47 8.80 -10.50
CA SER A 678 -19.48 7.89 -9.33
C SER A 678 -18.17 7.13 -9.09
N PHE A 679 -17.36 6.87 -10.12
CA PHE A 679 -16.13 6.06 -10.01
C PHE A 679 -14.97 6.75 -9.25
N GLY A 680 -15.04 8.06 -9.03
CA GLY A 680 -13.99 8.83 -8.35
C GLY A 680 -14.37 9.39 -6.97
N LEU A 681 -15.60 9.19 -6.51
CA LEU A 681 -16.15 9.89 -5.34
C LEU A 681 -16.01 9.12 -4.01
N GLY A 682 -15.65 7.84 -4.04
CA GLY A 682 -15.51 7.03 -2.81
C GLY A 682 -16.80 7.07 -1.97
N GLY A 683 -16.68 7.29 -0.65
CA GLY A 683 -17.82 7.35 0.28
C GLY A 683 -18.86 8.44 -0.01
N THR A 684 -18.49 9.53 -0.71
CA THR A 684 -19.44 10.63 -1.03
C THR A 684 -20.56 10.23 -2.00
N ARG A 685 -20.43 9.08 -2.68
CA ARG A 685 -21.50 8.51 -3.51
C ARG A 685 -22.78 8.24 -2.70
N PHE A 686 -22.61 7.73 -1.48
CA PHE A 686 -23.73 7.37 -0.60
C PHE A 686 -24.46 8.63 -0.12
N THR A 687 -23.73 9.71 0.17
CA THR A 687 -24.31 11.01 0.52
C THR A 687 -25.17 11.57 -0.63
N ILE A 688 -24.70 11.48 -1.88
CA ILE A 688 -25.46 11.96 -3.05
C ILE A 688 -26.73 11.13 -3.24
N GLU A 689 -26.63 9.80 -3.16
CA GLU A 689 -27.80 8.93 -3.28
C GLU A 689 -28.78 9.15 -2.12
N ALA A 690 -28.31 9.31 -0.89
CA ALA A 690 -29.16 9.66 0.26
C ALA A 690 -29.94 10.96 0.00
N ILE A 691 -29.27 12.03 -0.48
CA ILE A 691 -29.95 13.29 -0.83
C ILE A 691 -31.04 13.07 -1.89
N LYS A 692 -30.75 12.29 -2.95
CA LYS A 692 -31.75 11.98 -4.00
C LYS A 692 -32.96 11.26 -3.41
N ARG A 693 -32.74 10.30 -2.51
CA ARG A 693 -33.82 9.54 -1.86
C ARG A 693 -34.61 10.35 -0.84
N ILE A 694 -33.97 11.29 -0.13
CA ILE A 694 -34.66 12.26 0.75
C ILE A 694 -35.59 13.17 -0.07
N LEU A 695 -35.16 13.63 -1.25
CA LEU A 695 -35.97 14.50 -2.11
C LEU A 695 -37.14 13.77 -2.78
N ARG A 696 -37.00 12.45 -2.99
CA ARG A 696 -38.02 11.58 -3.60
C ARG A 696 -38.25 10.34 -2.71
N PRO A 697 -38.91 10.51 -1.56
CA PRO A 697 -39.15 9.41 -0.64
C PRO A 697 -40.08 8.37 -1.27
N ARG A 698 -39.80 7.10 -0.99
CA ARG A 698 -40.61 5.95 -1.39
C ARG A 698 -41.16 5.29 -0.13
N VAL A 699 -42.35 4.71 -0.25
CA VAL A 699 -42.99 3.93 0.80
C VAL A 699 -42.68 2.45 0.58
N TYR A 700 -42.32 1.73 1.64
CA TYR A 700 -42.01 0.31 1.58
C TYR A 700 -43.00 -0.46 2.46
N ASN A 701 -43.81 -1.31 1.84
CA ASN A 701 -44.85 -2.06 2.53
C ASN A 701 -44.34 -3.44 2.92
N GLY A 702 -44.81 -3.94 4.06
CA GLY A 702 -44.37 -5.22 4.61
C GLY A 702 -44.47 -5.22 6.11
N TYR A 703 -43.95 -6.28 6.72
CA TYR A 703 -43.89 -6.43 8.16
C TYR A 703 -42.56 -7.04 8.57
N ILE A 704 -42.22 -6.88 9.84
CA ILE A 704 -41.04 -7.45 10.47
C ILE A 704 -41.50 -8.27 11.65
N ASP A 705 -41.21 -9.57 11.61
CA ASP A 705 -41.36 -10.44 12.78
C ASP A 705 -40.01 -10.53 13.47
N TYR A 706 -39.97 -10.43 14.80
CA TYR A 706 -38.72 -10.46 15.55
C TYR A 706 -38.86 -11.16 16.89
N LEU A 707 -37.76 -11.74 17.33
CA LEU A 707 -37.59 -12.32 18.66
C LEU A 707 -36.74 -11.35 19.50
N PRO A 708 -37.32 -10.68 20.52
CA PRO A 708 -36.56 -9.78 21.39
C PRO A 708 -35.41 -10.48 22.12
N TYR A 709 -34.33 -9.75 22.38
CA TYR A 709 -33.27 -10.19 23.28
C TYR A 709 -33.62 -9.88 24.74
N GLU A 710 -33.60 -10.89 25.62
CA GLU A 710 -33.84 -10.74 27.06
C GLU A 710 -32.56 -11.07 27.85
N VAL A 711 -32.14 -10.20 28.77
CA VAL A 711 -30.87 -10.35 29.53
C VAL A 711 -30.84 -11.60 30.42
N THR A 712 -32.00 -12.14 30.81
CA THR A 712 -32.11 -13.37 31.61
C THR A 712 -31.81 -14.66 30.82
N ASP A 713 -31.51 -14.56 29.52
CA ASP A 713 -30.98 -15.68 28.72
C ASP A 713 -29.52 -16.03 29.10
N ASP A 714 -29.13 -15.97 30.38
CA ASP A 714 -27.81 -16.40 30.89
C ASP A 714 -27.54 -17.90 30.62
N THR A 715 -28.54 -18.65 30.16
CA THR A 715 -28.38 -19.97 29.54
C THR A 715 -28.41 -19.88 28.02
N VAL A 716 -27.65 -18.97 27.40
CA VAL A 716 -27.26 -19.17 26.00
C VAL A 716 -26.43 -20.44 25.98
N GLN A 717 -27.07 -21.57 25.70
CA GLN A 717 -26.37 -22.71 25.12
C GLN A 717 -25.78 -22.19 23.81
N SER A 718 -24.54 -21.68 23.87
CA SER A 718 -23.70 -21.56 22.69
C SER A 718 -23.93 -22.84 21.92
N VAL A 719 -24.35 -22.74 20.65
CA VAL A 719 -24.54 -23.93 19.80
C VAL A 719 -23.36 -24.85 20.08
N GLN A 720 -23.64 -26.04 20.62
CA GLN A 720 -22.57 -27.03 20.84
C GLN A 720 -22.21 -27.52 19.43
N ILE A 721 -21.35 -26.74 18.78
CA ILE A 721 -20.86 -26.99 17.44
C ILE A 721 -19.96 -28.22 17.58
N THR A 722 -20.54 -29.37 17.26
CA THR A 722 -19.81 -30.62 17.11
C THR A 722 -19.25 -30.68 15.69
N PRO A 723 -18.22 -31.50 15.42
CA PRO A 723 -17.69 -31.65 14.07
C PRO A 723 -18.74 -32.07 13.02
N ASN A 724 -19.86 -32.65 13.47
CA ASN A 724 -20.95 -33.12 12.60
C ASN A 724 -22.09 -32.11 12.44
N THR A 725 -22.04 -30.96 13.12
CA THR A 725 -23.09 -29.94 13.03
C THR A 725 -23.06 -29.32 11.64
N THR A 726 -24.13 -29.52 10.87
CA THR A 726 -24.30 -28.90 9.55
C THR A 726 -24.70 -27.44 9.69
N THR A 727 -24.40 -26.60 8.69
CA THR A 727 -24.83 -25.20 8.69
C THR A 727 -26.35 -25.06 8.76
N ALA A 728 -27.11 -26.05 8.26
CA ALA A 728 -28.57 -26.15 8.34
C ALA A 728 -29.09 -26.14 9.79
N GLN A 729 -28.34 -26.73 10.73
CA GLN A 729 -28.70 -26.89 12.14
C GLN A 729 -28.38 -25.67 13.01
N LEU A 730 -27.92 -24.56 12.41
CA LEU A 730 -27.62 -23.32 13.14
C LEU A 730 -28.87 -22.49 13.49
N HIS A 731 -30.05 -22.87 12.98
CA HIS A 731 -31.32 -22.22 13.29
C HIS A 731 -31.95 -22.87 14.51
N HIS A 732 -32.06 -22.13 15.61
CA HIS A 732 -32.74 -22.60 16.81
C HIS A 732 -34.15 -22.03 16.90
N HIS A 733 -34.36 -20.82 16.39
CA HIS A 733 -35.63 -20.11 16.55
C HIS A 733 -36.36 -19.86 15.22
N LEU A 734 -35.72 -20.13 14.09
CA LEU A 734 -36.25 -19.84 12.76
C LEU A 734 -36.96 -21.04 12.14
N LEU A 735 -38.25 -20.86 11.84
CA LEU A 735 -39.01 -21.76 10.98
C LEU A 735 -38.63 -21.59 9.50
N PRO A 736 -38.91 -22.57 8.62
CA PRO A 736 -38.81 -22.40 7.18
C PRO A 736 -39.51 -21.12 6.68
N LEU A 737 -38.95 -20.49 5.65
CA LEU A 737 -39.46 -19.21 5.10
C LEU A 737 -40.89 -19.31 4.54
N ASN A 738 -41.31 -20.49 4.12
CA ASN A 738 -42.65 -20.79 3.60
C ASN A 738 -43.70 -21.01 4.71
N GLU A 739 -43.29 -21.11 5.97
CA GLU A 739 -44.20 -21.30 7.11
C GLU A 739 -44.33 -19.99 7.90
N PRO A 740 -45.55 -19.57 8.29
CA PRO A 740 -45.73 -18.36 9.08
C PRO A 740 -45.13 -18.51 10.49
N ILE A 741 -44.53 -17.44 11.02
CA ILE A 741 -44.11 -17.40 12.42
C ILE A 741 -45.37 -17.39 13.31
N PRO A 742 -45.47 -18.26 14.34
CA PRO A 742 -46.66 -18.39 15.16
C PRO A 742 -46.74 -17.26 16.20
N ILE A 743 -47.04 -16.04 15.75
CA ILE A 743 -47.07 -14.85 16.62
C ILE A 743 -48.28 -14.85 17.55
N ASP A 744 -49.41 -15.39 17.09
CA ASP A 744 -50.68 -15.39 17.84
C ASP A 744 -50.79 -16.52 18.88
N SER A 745 -49.76 -17.36 19.02
CA SER A 745 -49.73 -18.39 20.05
C SER A 745 -49.46 -17.76 21.42
N SER A 746 -50.24 -18.13 22.43
CA SER A 746 -50.07 -17.65 23.83
C SER A 746 -48.71 -18.00 24.44
N THR A 747 -47.96 -18.92 23.83
CA THR A 747 -46.61 -19.34 24.23
C THR A 747 -45.50 -18.71 23.40
N SER A 748 -45.82 -17.93 22.36
CA SER A 748 -44.83 -17.35 21.45
C SER A 748 -44.19 -16.10 22.03
N LYS A 749 -42.86 -16.02 21.95
CA LYS A 749 -42.09 -14.82 22.28
C LYS A 749 -41.90 -13.88 21.07
N TRP A 750 -42.29 -14.31 19.87
CA TRP A 750 -42.16 -13.52 18.66
C TRP A 750 -43.15 -12.35 18.65
N ARG A 751 -42.72 -11.23 18.10
CA ARG A 751 -43.52 -10.00 17.97
C ARG A 751 -43.53 -9.54 16.51
N ARG A 752 -44.61 -8.86 16.11
CA ARG A 752 -44.74 -8.26 14.77
C ARG A 752 -44.68 -6.75 14.84
N ILE A 753 -44.01 -6.17 13.86
CA ILE A 753 -44.08 -4.75 13.51
C ILE A 753 -44.64 -4.64 12.10
N ASP A 754 -45.84 -4.10 11.98
CA ASP A 754 -46.42 -3.79 10.67
C ASP A 754 -45.87 -2.46 10.13
N GLY A 755 -45.64 -2.44 8.81
CA GLY A 755 -45.27 -1.25 8.07
C GLY A 755 -46.45 -0.28 7.88
N PRO A 756 -46.33 0.71 6.97
CA PRO A 756 -45.23 0.88 6.02
C PRO A 756 -43.98 1.53 6.63
N PHE A 757 -42.81 1.12 6.13
CA PHE A 757 -41.50 1.60 6.57
C PHE A 757 -40.89 2.59 5.58
N ALA A 758 -40.01 3.44 6.11
CA ALA A 758 -39.13 4.31 5.33
C ALA A 758 -37.67 3.87 5.42
N TYR A 759 -37.25 3.28 6.54
CA TYR A 759 -35.90 2.83 6.82
C TYR A 759 -35.97 1.57 7.68
N VAL A 760 -35.19 0.54 7.34
CA VAL A 760 -35.04 -0.67 8.14
C VAL A 760 -33.59 -1.14 8.01
N LEU A 761 -32.90 -1.27 9.13
CA LEU A 761 -31.53 -1.76 9.19
C LEU A 761 -31.40 -2.72 10.37
N VAL A 762 -30.77 -3.87 10.14
CA VAL A 762 -30.35 -4.80 11.18
C VAL A 762 -28.83 -4.86 11.17
N THR A 763 -28.19 -4.65 12.32
CA THR A 763 -26.72 -4.59 12.44
C THR A 763 -26.21 -5.49 13.55
N SER A 764 -25.06 -6.12 13.32
CA SER A 764 -24.35 -6.91 14.34
C SER A 764 -23.11 -6.20 14.89
N LYS A 765 -22.75 -5.04 14.33
CA LYS A 765 -21.56 -4.26 14.70
C LYS A 765 -21.92 -2.80 14.87
N SER A 766 -21.06 -2.07 15.58
CA SER A 766 -21.30 -0.67 15.93
C SER A 766 -21.18 0.32 14.77
N ALA A 767 -20.55 -0.07 13.67
CA ALA A 767 -20.27 0.79 12.54
C ALA A 767 -20.54 0.09 11.20
N LEU A 768 -20.97 0.87 10.20
CA LEU A 768 -21.11 0.46 8.78
C LEU A 768 -19.98 1.00 7.90
N SER A 769 -19.22 1.97 8.40
CA SER A 769 -18.04 2.49 7.73
C SER A 769 -17.15 3.19 8.76
N LYS A 770 -16.02 3.75 8.34
CA LYS A 770 -15.17 4.56 9.23
C LYS A 770 -15.93 5.74 9.84
N ASP A 771 -16.77 6.37 9.02
CA ASP A 771 -17.47 7.62 9.33
C ASP A 771 -18.98 7.36 9.48
N THR A 772 -19.40 6.12 9.77
CA THR A 772 -20.81 5.76 9.90
C THR A 772 -21.00 4.82 11.09
N VAL A 773 -21.47 5.37 12.20
CA VAL A 773 -21.74 4.66 13.46
C VAL A 773 -23.22 4.29 13.50
N SER A 774 -23.56 3.07 13.08
CA SER A 774 -24.94 2.59 12.96
C SER A 774 -25.54 2.03 14.24
N SER A 775 -24.74 1.66 15.23
CA SER A 775 -25.22 1.11 16.51
C SER A 775 -24.22 1.44 17.62
N PRO A 776 -24.24 2.67 18.16
CA PRO A 776 -23.21 3.16 19.07
C PRO A 776 -23.06 2.33 20.36
N GLN A 777 -24.14 1.68 20.80
CA GLN A 777 -24.20 0.80 21.98
C GLN A 777 -23.67 -0.62 21.75
N SER A 778 -23.57 -1.07 20.51
CA SER A 778 -23.20 -2.47 20.20
C SER A 778 -21.71 -2.73 20.44
N SER A 779 -21.41 -3.95 20.89
CA SER A 779 -20.05 -4.45 21.05
C SER A 779 -19.69 -5.42 19.92
N LEU A 780 -18.57 -6.15 20.05
CA LEU A 780 -18.21 -7.19 19.08
C LEU A 780 -18.99 -8.50 19.35
N ALA A 781 -19.26 -8.80 20.62
CA ALA A 781 -19.79 -10.07 21.10
C ALA A 781 -20.86 -9.84 22.18
N ASP A 782 -21.88 -9.04 21.88
CA ASP A 782 -22.98 -8.72 22.81
C ASP A 782 -24.13 -9.75 22.77
N GLY A 783 -24.11 -10.66 21.80
CA GLY A 783 -25.03 -11.78 21.66
C GLY A 783 -26.35 -11.42 20.99
N TYR A 784 -26.50 -10.22 20.43
CA TYR A 784 -27.75 -9.79 19.79
C TYR A 784 -27.51 -9.01 18.50
N LEU A 785 -28.58 -8.81 17.72
CA LEU A 785 -28.61 -7.91 16.56
C LEU A 785 -29.39 -6.66 16.95
N THR A 786 -28.97 -5.50 16.46
CA THR A 786 -29.74 -4.26 16.63
C THR A 786 -30.68 -4.11 15.44
N LEU A 787 -31.98 -4.26 15.66
CA LEU A 787 -33.02 -3.90 14.70
C LEU A 787 -33.38 -2.43 14.90
N GLN A 788 -33.28 -1.62 13.85
CA GLN A 788 -33.66 -0.21 13.83
C GLN A 788 -34.53 0.09 12.62
N PHE A 789 -35.55 0.92 12.80
CA PHE A 789 -36.46 1.30 11.72
C PHE A 789 -37.10 2.68 11.92
N ILE A 790 -37.60 3.23 10.81
CA ILE A 790 -38.43 4.43 10.79
C ILE A 790 -39.71 4.09 10.05
N ARG A 791 -40.86 4.39 10.66
CA ARG A 791 -42.18 4.27 10.01
C ARG A 791 -42.40 5.43 9.05
N THR A 792 -43.17 5.18 7.99
CA THR A 792 -43.45 6.20 6.97
C THR A 792 -44.14 7.45 7.55
N ARG A 793 -44.97 7.29 8.58
CA ARG A 793 -45.64 8.41 9.25
C ARG A 793 -44.65 9.37 9.94
N ASP A 794 -43.47 8.88 10.30
CA ASP A 794 -42.44 9.61 11.03
C ASP A 794 -41.26 10.03 10.13
N SER A 795 -41.30 9.69 8.84
CA SER A 795 -40.20 9.86 7.88
C SER A 795 -40.28 11.17 7.08
N SER A 796 -40.54 12.30 7.73
CA SER A 796 -40.48 13.61 7.07
C SER A 796 -39.09 13.82 6.43
N ARG A 797 -38.98 14.64 5.37
CA ARG A 797 -37.68 14.89 4.71
C ARG A 797 -36.61 15.39 5.69
N ILE A 798 -37.02 16.21 6.66
CA ILE A 798 -36.15 16.74 7.70
C ILE A 798 -35.71 15.62 8.63
N ASN A 799 -36.62 14.72 9.03
CA ASN A 799 -36.30 13.57 9.88
C ASN A 799 -35.35 12.59 9.18
N LEU A 800 -35.57 12.29 7.90
CA LEU A 800 -34.65 11.47 7.11
C LEU A 800 -33.27 12.14 6.98
N ALA A 801 -33.22 13.45 6.71
CA ALA A 801 -31.96 14.19 6.67
C ALA A 801 -31.22 14.16 8.03
N LYS A 802 -31.95 14.35 9.13
CA LYS A 802 -31.42 14.23 10.50
C LYS A 802 -30.88 12.82 10.76
N MET A 803 -31.59 11.78 10.37
CA MET A 803 -31.13 10.40 10.51
C MET A 803 -29.82 10.17 9.75
N PHE A 804 -29.75 10.55 8.47
CA PHE A 804 -28.53 10.35 7.67
C PHE A 804 -27.33 11.15 8.20
N ILE A 805 -27.54 12.35 8.76
CA ILE A 805 -26.47 13.12 9.42
C ILE A 805 -26.07 12.46 10.74
N GLY A 806 -27.05 12.03 11.54
CA GLY A 806 -26.79 11.38 12.83
C GLY A 806 -26.20 9.97 12.72
N LEU A 807 -26.16 9.38 11.52
CA LEU A 807 -25.39 8.16 11.25
C LEU A 807 -23.88 8.41 11.31
N ASP A 808 -23.40 9.64 11.12
CA ASP A 808 -21.96 9.94 11.13
C ASP A 808 -21.34 9.70 12.52
N ASP A 809 -22.07 10.04 13.59
CA ASP A 809 -21.61 9.99 14.97
C ASP A 809 -22.45 9.08 15.89
N GLY A 810 -23.59 8.57 15.41
CA GLY A 810 -24.51 7.71 16.14
C GLY A 810 -25.64 8.44 16.85
N THR A 811 -25.73 9.77 16.76
CA THR A 811 -26.78 10.58 17.43
C THR A 811 -28.19 10.34 16.90
N HIS A 812 -28.34 9.64 15.78
CA HIS A 812 -29.67 9.25 15.26
C HIS A 812 -30.44 8.33 16.21
N PHE A 813 -29.77 7.63 17.14
CA PHE A 813 -30.41 6.84 18.19
C PHE A 813 -31.14 7.69 19.24
N ASP A 814 -30.81 8.98 19.36
CA ASP A 814 -31.41 9.90 20.32
C ASP A 814 -32.70 10.54 19.78
N TYR A 815 -33.09 10.26 18.53
CA TYR A 815 -34.28 10.83 17.92
C TYR A 815 -35.52 9.95 18.15
N ASP A 816 -36.59 10.55 18.68
CA ASP A 816 -37.86 9.86 18.97
C ASP A 816 -38.51 9.14 17.77
N PHE A 817 -38.18 9.55 16.54
CA PHE A 817 -38.71 8.95 15.30
C PHE A 817 -37.88 7.76 14.80
N VAL A 818 -36.78 7.42 15.46
CA VAL A 818 -35.94 6.25 15.18
C VAL A 818 -36.22 5.21 16.25
N GLU A 819 -36.99 4.18 15.91
CA GLU A 819 -37.26 3.06 16.81
C GLU A 819 -36.15 2.01 16.67
N TRP A 820 -35.65 1.48 17.79
CA TRP A 820 -34.65 0.41 17.78
C TRP A 820 -34.80 -0.55 18.96
N MET A 821 -34.35 -1.79 18.78
CA MET A 821 -34.39 -2.83 19.82
C MET A 821 -33.32 -3.91 19.59
N PRO A 822 -32.80 -4.53 20.66
CA PRO A 822 -31.96 -5.71 20.56
C PRO A 822 -32.83 -6.96 20.26
N VAL A 823 -32.43 -7.75 19.27
CA VAL A 823 -33.16 -8.94 18.80
C VAL A 823 -32.23 -10.14 18.68
N ARG A 824 -32.75 -11.34 18.94
CA ARG A 824 -32.05 -12.61 18.72
C ARG A 824 -32.19 -13.09 17.27
N ALA A 825 -33.40 -12.95 16.74
CA ALA A 825 -33.77 -13.38 15.41
C ALA A 825 -34.82 -12.44 14.81
N PHE A 826 -34.90 -12.40 13.49
CA PHE A 826 -35.85 -11.57 12.78
C PHE A 826 -36.26 -12.21 11.44
N ARG A 827 -37.39 -11.77 10.90
CA ARG A 827 -37.86 -12.05 9.55
C ARG A 827 -38.45 -10.78 8.96
N ILE A 828 -37.88 -10.33 7.84
CA ILE A 828 -38.40 -9.19 7.06
C ILE A 828 -39.21 -9.77 5.91
N VAL A 829 -40.45 -9.32 5.77
CA VAL A 829 -41.37 -9.74 4.69
C VAL A 829 -41.82 -8.51 3.91
N PRO A 830 -41.12 -8.16 2.82
CA PRO A 830 -41.57 -7.12 1.89
C PRO A 830 -42.87 -7.55 1.21
N SER A 831 -43.77 -6.60 0.98
CA SER A 831 -45.03 -6.85 0.25
C SER A 831 -44.90 -6.63 -1.25
N GLU A 832 -43.94 -5.83 -1.69
CA GLU A 832 -43.69 -5.62 -3.11
C GLU A 832 -43.00 -6.83 -3.77
N THR A 833 -43.20 -7.00 -5.08
CA THR A 833 -42.53 -8.06 -5.87
C THR A 833 -41.12 -7.69 -6.30
N GLU A 834 -40.78 -6.40 -6.29
CA GLU A 834 -39.48 -5.89 -6.71
C GLU A 834 -38.96 -4.78 -5.80
N GLY A 835 -37.66 -4.84 -5.51
CA GLY A 835 -36.94 -3.83 -4.74
C GLY A 835 -35.50 -4.24 -4.48
N ASN A 836 -34.90 -3.62 -3.47
CA ASN A 836 -33.53 -3.92 -3.03
C ASN A 836 -33.53 -4.41 -1.59
N LEU A 837 -32.75 -5.47 -1.38
CA LEU A 837 -32.37 -6.01 -0.09
C LEU A 837 -30.87 -6.25 -0.15
N MET A 838 -30.16 -5.79 0.88
CA MET A 838 -28.70 -5.88 0.93
C MET A 838 -28.29 -6.64 2.19
N VAL A 839 -27.24 -7.45 2.08
CA VAL A 839 -26.58 -8.14 3.19
C VAL A 839 -25.09 -7.83 3.09
N ASP A 840 -24.53 -7.18 4.12
CA ASP A 840 -23.15 -6.67 4.15
C ASP A 840 -22.76 -5.82 2.92
N GLY A 841 -23.73 -5.11 2.35
CA GLY A 841 -23.57 -4.29 1.15
C GLY A 841 -23.63 -5.05 -0.18
N GLU A 842 -23.91 -6.36 -0.16
CA GLU A 842 -24.15 -7.17 -1.34
C GLU A 842 -25.66 -7.39 -1.57
N LYS A 843 -26.10 -7.28 -2.82
CA LYS A 843 -27.52 -7.43 -3.18
C LYS A 843 -27.94 -8.90 -3.11
N VAL A 844 -29.04 -9.18 -2.42
CA VAL A 844 -29.66 -10.51 -2.34
C VAL A 844 -31.01 -10.55 -3.08
N ALA A 845 -31.57 -11.75 -3.24
CA ALA A 845 -32.89 -11.95 -3.82
C ALA A 845 -33.96 -11.15 -3.06
N TYR A 846 -34.83 -10.45 -3.80
CA TYR A 846 -35.86 -9.63 -3.18
C TYR A 846 -37.08 -10.47 -2.79
N GLY A 847 -37.39 -10.51 -1.50
CA GLY A 847 -38.52 -11.27 -0.95
C GLY A 847 -38.36 -11.49 0.55
N PRO A 848 -39.12 -12.43 1.14
CA PRO A 848 -38.97 -12.79 2.54
C PRO A 848 -37.54 -13.24 2.85
N LEU A 849 -36.96 -12.69 3.91
CA LEU A 849 -35.65 -13.09 4.42
C LEU A 849 -35.71 -13.17 5.95
N GLN A 850 -34.85 -13.99 6.53
CA GLN A 850 -34.78 -14.14 7.98
C GLN A 850 -33.35 -14.32 8.44
N GLY A 851 -33.08 -13.95 9.69
CA GLY A 851 -31.77 -14.13 10.27
C GLY A 851 -31.77 -14.33 11.77
N GLU A 852 -30.74 -14.99 12.25
CA GLU A 852 -30.51 -15.30 13.67
C GLU A 852 -29.04 -15.00 14.03
N VAL A 853 -28.84 -14.44 15.23
CA VAL A 853 -27.50 -14.18 15.76
C VAL A 853 -26.78 -15.47 16.11
N LEU A 854 -25.48 -15.50 15.85
CA LEU A 854 -24.54 -16.55 16.21
C LEU A 854 -23.54 -15.97 17.22
N PRO A 855 -23.81 -16.06 18.53
CA PRO A 855 -23.00 -15.41 19.55
C PRO A 855 -21.58 -15.96 19.62
N SER A 856 -20.59 -15.07 19.64
CA SER A 856 -19.17 -15.37 19.84
C SER A 856 -18.62 -16.49 18.96
N ILE A 857 -19.20 -16.67 17.76
CA ILE A 857 -18.89 -17.82 16.90
C ILE A 857 -17.52 -17.71 16.24
N ALA A 858 -17.06 -16.49 15.97
CA ALA A 858 -15.83 -16.23 15.23
C ALA A 858 -14.79 -15.44 16.05
N ARG A 859 -13.58 -15.32 15.52
CA ARG A 859 -12.42 -14.73 16.19
C ARG A 859 -11.76 -13.65 15.35
N CYS A 860 -11.45 -12.49 15.93
CA CYS A 860 -10.76 -11.40 15.24
C CYS A 860 -9.52 -10.89 15.99
N MET A 861 -8.54 -10.40 15.24
CA MET A 861 -7.37 -9.74 15.81
C MET A 861 -7.73 -8.31 16.23
N GLY A 862 -7.56 -7.99 17.50
CA GLY A 862 -7.97 -6.71 18.07
C GLY A 862 -7.35 -6.49 19.44
N LYS A 863 -7.83 -5.49 20.18
CA LYS A 863 -7.35 -5.21 21.54
C LYS A 863 -8.53 -4.95 22.47
N GLN A 864 -8.52 -5.57 23.65
CA GLN A 864 -9.48 -5.23 24.70
C GLN A 864 -9.34 -3.76 25.13
N PRO A 865 -10.41 -3.13 25.65
CA PRO A 865 -10.29 -1.86 26.34
C PRO A 865 -9.28 -1.97 27.49
N ARG A 866 -8.58 -0.87 27.78
CA ARG A 866 -7.82 -0.78 29.03
C ARG A 866 -8.81 -0.85 30.20
N ILE A 867 -8.52 -1.75 31.14
CA ILE A 867 -9.14 -1.71 32.46
C ILE A 867 -8.33 -0.64 33.21
N ASP A 868 -8.93 0.52 33.45
CA ASP A 868 -8.31 1.64 34.16
C ASP A 868 -8.09 1.33 35.64
#